data_AF-A0A9E4MS50-F1
#
_entry.id   AF-A0A9E4MS50-F1
#
_cell.length_a   1.000
_cell.length_b   1.000
_cell.length_c   1.000
_cell.angle_alpha   90.00
_cell.angle_beta   90.00
_cell.angle_gamma   90.00
#
_symmetry.space_group_name_H-M   'P 1'
#
loop_
_entity.id
_entity.type
_entity.pdbx_description
1 polymer ?
#
loop_
_entity_poly.entity_id
_entity_poly.type
_entity_poly.pdbx_seq_one_letter_code
_entity_poly.pdbx_strand_id
1 'polypeptide(L)'
;MRVAAIAAINMGVNQTLSGSLSTTDPSNPTRTGGYYKDDYRLTGVTVGQPVKVNLNSSAFDAYLQIINESTGAVVTYNDDTNGTNNSELTFTPQSGVNYLVRVTSYGSGSTGAYSLSTTSTPPTTVTLSTSDSSAAETISGQTANPGQFTITRTGSTSNALTVNYTVAGTATKGTDYSNLTGSLTIPAGSTTATLPVNVIDDSTVEGSETSVVSLSSSSAYTLGSTSSATVTITDNDVAPINMGVNQTVSGSLSTTDPSNSTRTGSYKDDYRLTGVTVGQPVKVNLNSSAFDAYLQIINESTGAVVTYNDDTNGTNNSELTFTPQSGVNYLVRVTSYGSGSTGAYSLSTTSTSPTNVSITASDSSAAETISGQTANPGQFTITRTGSTSNALTVNYTVAGTATKGTDYSNLTGSLTIPAGSTTATLPVNVIDDSAVEGSETSVVSLSSSSAYTLGSTSSATVTITDNDAGDWFTQNIQDPGLQSIARSRASDNVLDRNDMIAILGDAKDGSVIDANELTNLRTLVNNASRFNMPDSVRVLSNKIVNSDPANQSYQGSSLGNLFAGSSGTQMDNLINKWFLGLDHPSNPYTYQYATGSLFVNGATYQDINQGYVGDCYYLASLAATALRSPSTIQNMFIDNGDNTYTVRFYNSGVTDYVTVDRYLPTSSGTPIYAKTPNGELWVALAEKAYAQVNQSGWIDQDGTNSYSGIEGGLGYYAIPHITGRITSYVYDPSGIVNTNAIINAFNTGKIITVGSKPSVVASNVVPGHAYTLVGYNSSTQQFTLYNPWGMNGGYDNNGTFKPGQLQLTASQLSQSFDYWDYTTDNGLPQYGSSTTLPPELYQPENLVKDE
;
A
#
# COMPACT_ATOMS: atom_id res chain seq x y z
N MET A 1 -13.24 111.92 -54.42
CA MET A 1 -14.27 111.50 -55.40
C MET A 1 -14.45 109.99 -55.29
N ARG A 2 -15.55 109.53 -54.69
CA ARG A 2 -16.06 108.16 -54.84
C ARG A 2 -17.31 108.28 -55.69
N VAL A 3 -17.30 107.69 -56.89
CA VAL A 3 -18.47 107.60 -57.76
C VAL A 3 -19.50 106.70 -57.04
N ALA A 4 -20.74 107.14 -56.98
CA ALA A 4 -21.84 106.42 -56.34
C ALA A 4 -22.07 105.06 -57.04
N ALA A 5 -22.01 103.97 -56.29
CA ALA A 5 -22.42 102.65 -56.77
C ALA A 5 -23.95 102.56 -56.71
N ILE A 6 -24.60 102.43 -57.87
CA ILE A 6 -25.99 101.98 -57.95
C ILE A 6 -26.03 100.56 -57.38
N ALA A 7 -26.90 100.32 -56.40
CA ALA A 7 -27.04 99.04 -55.73
C ALA A 7 -27.57 97.97 -56.69
N ALA A 8 -26.90 96.81 -56.76
CA ALA A 8 -27.35 95.65 -57.51
C ALA A 8 -28.74 95.17 -57.03
N ILE A 9 -29.63 94.79 -57.94
CA ILE A 9 -30.97 94.28 -57.62
C ILE A 9 -30.85 92.80 -57.19
N ASN A 10 -31.58 92.37 -56.16
CA ASN A 10 -31.57 90.97 -55.75
C ASN A 10 -32.35 90.08 -56.73
N MET A 11 -31.80 88.91 -57.04
CA MET A 11 -32.47 87.83 -57.78
C MET A 11 -32.43 86.56 -56.93
N GLY A 12 -33.57 85.93 -56.67
CA GLY A 12 -33.61 84.64 -55.98
C GLY A 12 -33.30 83.46 -56.89
N VAL A 13 -32.92 82.31 -56.34
CA VAL A 13 -32.96 81.02 -57.05
C VAL A 13 -34.43 80.66 -57.38
N ASN A 14 -34.68 80.02 -58.53
CA ASN A 14 -36.02 79.73 -59.05
C ASN A 14 -36.83 80.98 -59.43
N GLN A 15 -36.16 82.07 -59.86
CA GLN A 15 -36.82 83.30 -60.30
C GLN A 15 -36.52 83.63 -61.76
N THR A 16 -37.39 84.41 -62.39
CA THR A 16 -37.18 85.01 -63.71
C THR A 16 -37.39 86.52 -63.62
N LEU A 17 -36.50 87.28 -64.24
CA LEU A 17 -36.48 88.74 -64.29
C LEU A 17 -36.35 89.19 -65.75
N SER A 18 -36.72 90.45 -66.02
CA SER A 18 -36.49 91.12 -67.31
C SER A 18 -35.77 92.45 -67.06
N GLY A 19 -34.84 92.80 -67.94
CA GLY A 19 -34.05 94.04 -67.87
C GLY A 19 -33.70 94.55 -69.26
N SER A 20 -32.94 95.64 -69.34
CA SER A 20 -32.44 96.18 -70.61
C SER A 20 -31.09 96.82 -70.41
N LEU A 21 -30.11 96.43 -71.22
CA LEU A 21 -28.83 97.15 -71.29
C LEU A 21 -29.04 98.47 -72.01
N SER A 22 -28.48 99.54 -71.49
CA SER A 22 -28.61 100.91 -72.00
C SER A 22 -27.28 101.64 -71.93
N THR A 23 -27.14 102.72 -72.70
CA THR A 23 -25.90 103.52 -72.69
C THR A 23 -25.67 104.28 -71.38
N THR A 24 -26.69 104.35 -70.52
CA THR A 24 -26.58 104.97 -69.18
C THR A 24 -26.13 103.99 -68.11
N ASP A 25 -26.06 102.69 -68.41
CA ASP A 25 -25.66 101.70 -67.43
C ASP A 25 -24.15 101.75 -67.15
N PRO A 26 -23.70 101.30 -65.97
CA PRO A 26 -22.29 101.24 -65.65
C PRO A 26 -21.50 100.44 -66.69
N SER A 27 -20.30 100.92 -67.03
CA SER A 27 -19.40 100.16 -67.90
C SER A 27 -18.93 98.85 -67.24
N ASN A 28 -18.74 97.79 -68.04
CA ASN A 28 -18.21 96.53 -67.55
C ASN A 28 -16.71 96.68 -67.25
N PRO A 29 -16.27 96.57 -65.98
CA PRO A 29 -14.87 96.79 -65.61
C PRO A 29 -13.92 95.74 -66.20
N THR A 30 -14.44 94.60 -66.65
CA THR A 30 -13.63 93.53 -67.25
C THR A 30 -13.43 93.68 -68.76
N ARG A 31 -14.08 94.67 -69.41
CA ARG A 31 -14.03 94.86 -70.87
C ARG A 31 -13.97 96.35 -71.24
N THR A 32 -12.86 96.80 -71.83
CA THR A 32 -12.67 98.18 -72.30
C THR A 32 -13.34 98.41 -73.66
N GLY A 33 -13.81 99.64 -73.91
CA GLY A 33 -14.37 100.02 -75.21
C GLY A 33 -15.90 99.91 -75.34
N GLY A 34 -16.67 100.43 -74.37
CA GLY A 34 -18.12 100.68 -74.56
C GLY A 34 -19.07 99.52 -74.21
N TYR A 35 -18.71 98.65 -73.26
CA TYR A 35 -19.58 97.58 -72.77
C TYR A 35 -20.36 98.01 -71.54
N TYR A 36 -21.69 97.90 -71.60
CA TYR A 36 -22.61 98.23 -70.51
C TYR A 36 -22.96 96.96 -69.71
N LYS A 37 -23.26 97.09 -68.42
CA LYS A 37 -23.62 95.95 -67.57
C LYS A 37 -24.73 96.24 -66.57
N ASP A 38 -25.48 95.20 -66.28
CA ASP A 38 -26.34 95.08 -65.11
C ASP A 38 -25.82 93.96 -64.20
N ASP A 39 -25.76 94.22 -62.88
CA ASP A 39 -25.40 93.22 -61.88
C ASP A 39 -26.59 92.92 -60.98
N TYR A 40 -26.91 91.63 -60.81
CA TYR A 40 -27.93 91.13 -59.91
C TYR A 40 -27.32 90.30 -58.79
N ARG A 41 -27.66 90.56 -57.53
CA ARG A 41 -27.17 89.75 -56.41
C ARG A 41 -28.00 88.46 -56.28
N LEU A 42 -27.36 87.31 -56.39
CA LEU A 42 -28.04 86.02 -56.28
C LEU A 42 -28.29 85.66 -54.81
N THR A 43 -29.55 85.37 -54.48
CA THR A 43 -30.03 85.07 -53.12
C THR A 43 -30.76 83.73 -53.07
N GLY A 44 -30.83 83.11 -51.89
CA GLY A 44 -31.49 81.80 -51.73
C GLY A 44 -30.70 80.61 -52.26
N VAL A 45 -29.38 80.75 -52.42
CA VAL A 45 -28.48 79.65 -52.79
C VAL A 45 -28.27 78.69 -51.61
N THR A 46 -28.25 77.39 -51.89
CA THR A 46 -27.84 76.36 -50.92
C THR A 46 -26.48 75.82 -51.33
N VAL A 47 -25.51 75.83 -50.42
CA VAL A 47 -24.15 75.34 -50.69
C VAL A 47 -24.21 73.90 -51.19
N GLY A 48 -23.50 73.61 -52.28
CA GLY A 48 -23.47 72.28 -52.87
C GLY A 48 -24.67 71.92 -53.76
N GLN A 49 -25.75 72.73 -53.77
CA GLN A 49 -26.87 72.55 -54.70
C GLN A 49 -26.59 73.31 -56.01
N PRO A 50 -26.52 72.64 -57.18
CA PRO A 50 -26.30 73.33 -58.44
C PRO A 50 -27.41 74.36 -58.71
N VAL A 51 -27.01 75.55 -59.19
CA VAL A 51 -27.90 76.60 -59.66
C VAL A 51 -27.62 76.85 -61.13
N LYS A 52 -28.65 76.67 -61.94
CA LYS A 52 -28.64 76.96 -63.38
C LYS A 52 -29.14 78.39 -63.60
N VAL A 53 -28.48 79.16 -64.46
CA VAL A 53 -28.79 80.56 -64.80
C VAL A 53 -28.86 80.71 -66.32
N ASN A 54 -29.97 81.25 -66.83
CA ASN A 54 -30.20 81.46 -68.27
C ASN A 54 -30.48 82.93 -68.55
N LEU A 55 -29.70 83.53 -69.44
CA LEU A 55 -29.85 84.88 -69.98
C LEU A 55 -30.27 84.80 -71.45
N ASN A 56 -31.41 85.38 -71.78
CA ASN A 56 -31.94 85.43 -73.14
C ASN A 56 -32.07 86.87 -73.63
N SER A 57 -31.56 87.19 -74.82
CA SER A 57 -31.78 88.48 -75.48
C SER A 57 -31.89 88.31 -76.99
N SER A 58 -32.87 89.00 -77.60
CA SER A 58 -32.96 89.15 -79.05
C SER A 58 -32.28 90.42 -79.58
N ALA A 59 -31.86 91.33 -78.68
CA ALA A 59 -31.38 92.65 -79.04
C ALA A 59 -29.85 92.73 -79.11
N PHE A 60 -29.16 91.89 -78.35
CA PHE A 60 -27.71 91.80 -78.35
C PHE A 60 -27.26 90.36 -78.15
N ASP A 61 -26.01 90.08 -78.52
CA ASP A 61 -25.36 88.81 -78.25
C ASP A 61 -24.96 88.71 -76.77
N ALA A 62 -25.51 87.75 -76.03
CA ALA A 62 -25.55 87.77 -74.57
C ALA A 62 -24.28 87.21 -73.91
N TYR A 63 -23.66 88.00 -73.04
CA TYR A 63 -22.52 87.57 -72.22
C TYR A 63 -22.92 87.53 -70.74
N LEU A 64 -22.95 86.34 -70.15
CA LEU A 64 -23.34 86.10 -68.76
C LEU A 64 -22.11 85.78 -67.92
N GLN A 65 -21.96 86.43 -66.77
CA GLN A 65 -20.89 86.14 -65.82
C GLN A 65 -21.45 85.91 -64.41
N ILE A 66 -20.92 84.91 -63.71
CA ILE A 66 -21.07 84.79 -62.26
C ILE A 66 -19.83 85.36 -61.63
N ILE A 67 -20.02 86.25 -60.66
CA ILE A 67 -18.95 87.02 -60.04
C ILE A 67 -19.01 86.81 -58.54
N ASN A 68 -17.85 86.59 -57.92
CA ASN A 68 -17.74 86.62 -56.47
C ASN A 68 -17.86 88.08 -56.03
N GLU A 69 -18.91 88.40 -55.29
CA GLU A 69 -19.25 89.77 -54.93
C GLU A 69 -18.17 90.45 -54.09
N SER A 70 -17.48 89.71 -53.22
CA SER A 70 -16.49 90.30 -52.30
C SER A 70 -15.16 90.59 -52.99
N THR A 71 -14.77 89.77 -53.97
CA THR A 71 -13.48 89.91 -54.67
C THR A 71 -13.62 90.61 -56.02
N GLY A 72 -14.81 90.66 -56.59
CA GLY A 72 -15.07 91.13 -57.95
C GLY A 72 -14.57 90.20 -59.06
N ALA A 73 -14.02 89.03 -58.71
CA ALA A 73 -13.49 88.07 -59.67
C ALA A 73 -14.62 87.28 -60.36
N VAL A 74 -14.44 87.01 -61.65
CA VAL A 74 -15.36 86.16 -62.42
C VAL A 74 -15.14 84.71 -62.01
N VAL A 75 -16.19 84.07 -61.49
CA VAL A 75 -16.23 82.67 -61.06
C VAL A 75 -16.40 81.76 -62.27
N THR A 76 -17.34 82.09 -63.14
CA THR A 76 -17.56 81.43 -64.42
C THR A 76 -18.29 82.39 -65.34
N TYR A 77 -18.20 82.20 -66.64
CA TYR A 77 -18.91 83.00 -67.63
C TYR A 77 -19.25 82.14 -68.84
N ASN A 78 -20.24 82.59 -69.61
CA ASN A 78 -20.59 82.02 -70.89
C ASN A 78 -21.08 83.11 -71.85
N ASP A 79 -20.67 83.05 -73.11
CA ASP A 79 -20.97 84.04 -74.15
C ASP A 79 -21.95 83.57 -75.21
N ASP A 80 -22.17 82.26 -75.36
CA ASP A 80 -23.25 81.74 -76.16
C ASP A 80 -23.79 80.40 -75.64
N THR A 81 -25.02 80.07 -76.00
CA THR A 81 -25.59 78.74 -75.80
C THR A 81 -25.92 78.21 -77.17
N ASN A 82 -25.14 77.24 -77.64
CA ASN A 82 -25.31 76.57 -78.91
C ASN A 82 -25.32 77.52 -80.13
N GLY A 83 -24.47 78.57 -80.11
CA GLY A 83 -24.34 79.54 -81.21
C GLY A 83 -25.54 80.47 -81.41
N THR A 84 -26.35 80.66 -80.37
CA THR A 84 -27.44 81.65 -80.33
C THR A 84 -27.03 82.89 -79.54
N ASN A 85 -27.76 84.00 -79.69
CA ASN A 85 -27.53 85.24 -78.92
C ASN A 85 -27.86 85.13 -77.41
N ASN A 86 -28.09 83.93 -76.87
CA ASN A 86 -28.45 83.69 -75.47
C ASN A 86 -27.32 82.97 -74.72
N SER A 87 -27.23 83.11 -73.40
CA SER A 87 -26.20 82.49 -72.57
C SER A 87 -26.78 81.71 -71.38
N GLU A 88 -26.30 80.50 -71.15
CA GLU A 88 -26.72 79.59 -70.09
C GLU A 88 -25.50 79.05 -69.35
N LEU A 89 -25.54 79.01 -68.02
CA LEU A 89 -24.50 78.38 -67.21
C LEU A 89 -25.10 77.67 -66.00
N THR A 90 -24.41 76.66 -65.50
CA THR A 90 -24.71 76.05 -64.20
C THR A 90 -23.47 76.15 -63.33
N PHE A 91 -23.66 76.53 -62.07
CA PHE A 91 -22.58 76.55 -61.10
C PHE A 91 -23.06 76.05 -59.74
N THR A 92 -22.13 75.58 -58.92
CA THR A 92 -22.43 75.09 -57.58
C THR A 92 -21.93 76.11 -56.56
N PRO A 93 -22.84 76.78 -55.81
CA PRO A 93 -22.47 77.74 -54.79
C PRO A 93 -21.56 77.12 -53.72
N GLN A 94 -20.48 77.82 -53.41
CA GLN A 94 -19.52 77.47 -52.37
C GLN A 94 -19.89 78.16 -51.05
N SER A 95 -19.48 77.56 -49.93
CA SER A 95 -19.73 78.12 -48.60
C SER A 95 -19.05 79.48 -48.43
N GLY A 96 -19.78 80.45 -47.86
CA GLY A 96 -19.25 81.78 -47.52
C GLY A 96 -19.06 82.74 -48.70
N VAL A 97 -19.51 82.39 -49.91
CA VAL A 97 -19.38 83.24 -51.11
C VAL A 97 -20.75 83.81 -51.50
N ASN A 98 -20.83 85.13 -51.61
CA ASN A 98 -21.98 85.81 -52.23
C ASN A 98 -21.69 86.01 -53.72
N TYR A 99 -22.70 85.79 -54.56
CA TYR A 99 -22.55 85.81 -56.01
C TYR A 99 -23.35 86.95 -56.65
N LEU A 100 -22.75 87.63 -57.61
CA LEU A 100 -23.44 88.51 -58.55
C LEU A 100 -23.60 87.78 -59.90
N VAL A 101 -24.77 87.90 -60.51
CA VAL A 101 -25.02 87.56 -61.90
C VAL A 101 -24.89 88.84 -62.71
N ARG A 102 -23.85 88.91 -63.53
CA ARG A 102 -23.60 90.04 -64.42
C ARG A 102 -24.12 89.74 -65.82
N VAL A 103 -25.00 90.61 -66.29
CA VAL A 103 -25.49 90.65 -67.66
C VAL A 103 -24.74 91.74 -68.42
N THR A 104 -24.18 91.40 -69.58
CA THR A 104 -23.53 92.34 -70.49
C THR A 104 -23.63 91.81 -71.92
N SER A 105 -23.25 92.59 -72.92
CA SER A 105 -23.29 92.19 -74.33
C SER A 105 -21.91 91.75 -74.83
N TYR A 106 -21.83 90.78 -75.72
CA TYR A 106 -20.57 90.33 -76.33
C TYR A 106 -20.02 91.38 -77.33
N GLY A 107 -20.88 92.05 -78.10
CA GLY A 107 -20.48 93.13 -79.01
C GLY A 107 -20.45 94.53 -78.36
N SER A 108 -19.37 95.29 -78.57
CA SER A 108 -19.20 96.66 -78.04
C SER A 108 -20.35 97.58 -78.43
N GLY A 109 -20.84 98.38 -77.48
CA GLY A 109 -21.90 99.37 -77.68
C GLY A 109 -23.32 98.80 -77.78
N SER A 110 -23.49 97.47 -77.72
CA SER A 110 -24.81 96.84 -77.88
C SER A 110 -25.69 97.07 -76.65
N THR A 111 -26.96 97.42 -76.89
CA THR A 111 -27.99 97.74 -75.88
C THR A 111 -29.31 97.08 -76.28
N GLY A 112 -30.23 96.91 -75.33
CA GLY A 112 -31.57 96.37 -75.56
C GLY A 112 -32.04 95.41 -74.46
N ALA A 113 -33.26 94.90 -74.61
CA ALA A 113 -33.94 94.11 -73.59
C ALA A 113 -33.39 92.67 -73.46
N TYR A 114 -33.49 92.10 -72.26
CA TYR A 114 -33.15 90.71 -71.95
C TYR A 114 -34.04 90.12 -70.86
N SER A 115 -34.07 88.78 -70.75
CA SER A 115 -34.66 88.04 -69.63
C SER A 115 -33.62 87.15 -68.97
N LEU A 116 -33.60 87.10 -67.63
CA LEU A 116 -32.69 86.32 -66.83
C LEU A 116 -33.48 85.38 -65.92
N SER A 117 -33.16 84.08 -65.88
CA SER A 117 -33.83 83.08 -65.03
C SER A 117 -32.84 82.20 -64.27
N THR A 118 -33.22 81.71 -63.07
CA THR A 118 -32.43 80.77 -62.25
C THR A 118 -33.25 79.54 -61.84
N THR A 119 -32.65 78.35 -61.67
CA THR A 119 -33.31 77.13 -61.13
C THR A 119 -32.40 76.23 -60.26
N SER A 120 -32.95 75.43 -59.31
CA SER A 120 -32.23 74.43 -58.46
C SER A 120 -33.12 73.27 -57.92
N THR A 121 -32.58 72.06 -57.70
CA THR A 121 -33.30 70.84 -57.20
C THR A 121 -32.63 70.18 -55.97
N PRO A 122 -33.36 69.78 -54.89
CA PRO A 122 -32.78 69.15 -53.68
C PRO A 122 -32.25 67.71 -53.87
N PRO A 123 -31.38 67.20 -52.96
CA PRO A 123 -30.81 65.85 -53.03
C PRO A 123 -31.74 64.77 -52.45
N THR A 124 -31.62 63.54 -52.94
CA THR A 124 -32.43 62.38 -52.48
C THR A 124 -31.90 61.81 -51.15
N THR A 125 -32.76 61.63 -50.14
CA THR A 125 -32.40 61.01 -48.84
C THR A 125 -33.20 59.73 -48.59
N VAL A 126 -32.62 58.72 -47.95
CA VAL A 126 -33.27 57.43 -47.62
C VAL A 126 -33.24 57.11 -46.12
N THR A 127 -34.37 56.66 -45.57
CA THR A 127 -34.53 56.21 -44.18
C THR A 127 -35.10 54.79 -44.09
N LEU A 128 -34.92 54.14 -42.94
CA LEU A 128 -35.43 52.81 -42.61
C LEU A 128 -36.23 52.85 -41.31
N SER A 129 -37.33 52.10 -41.27
CA SER A 129 -38.13 51.82 -40.07
C SER A 129 -38.70 50.40 -40.12
N THR A 130 -39.25 49.93 -39.00
CA THR A 130 -40.12 48.74 -38.98
C THR A 130 -41.58 49.16 -39.09
N SER A 131 -42.33 48.54 -40.00
CA SER A 131 -43.79 48.64 -40.04
C SER A 131 -44.44 47.54 -39.21
N ASP A 132 -43.73 46.42 -39.01
CA ASP A 132 -44.04 45.40 -38.02
C ASP A 132 -42.74 44.89 -37.40
N SER A 133 -42.59 45.05 -36.08
CA SER A 133 -41.38 44.65 -35.35
C SER A 133 -41.50 43.28 -34.67
N SER A 134 -42.66 42.61 -34.73
CA SER A 134 -42.93 41.39 -33.95
C SER A 134 -43.34 40.23 -34.86
N ALA A 135 -42.36 39.39 -35.18
CA ALA A 135 -42.58 38.14 -35.90
C ALA A 135 -42.63 36.97 -34.91
N ALA A 136 -43.29 35.86 -35.29
CA ALA A 136 -43.36 34.67 -34.45
C ALA A 136 -43.34 33.40 -35.28
N GLU A 137 -42.72 32.36 -34.72
CA GLU A 137 -42.88 31.00 -35.20
C GLU A 137 -44.30 30.51 -34.93
N THR A 138 -44.91 29.91 -35.94
CA THR A 138 -46.29 29.47 -35.89
C THR A 138 -46.41 28.05 -36.40
N ILE A 139 -46.96 27.19 -35.55
CA ILE A 139 -47.27 25.79 -35.85
C ILE A 139 -48.00 25.67 -37.20
N SER A 140 -47.64 24.66 -37.98
CA SER A 140 -48.31 24.30 -39.24
C SER A 140 -49.84 24.26 -39.12
N GLY A 141 -50.52 25.09 -39.92
CA GLY A 141 -51.98 25.26 -39.90
C GLY A 141 -52.46 26.51 -39.15
N GLN A 142 -51.60 27.21 -38.43
CA GLN A 142 -51.87 28.56 -37.93
C GLN A 142 -51.58 29.63 -38.98
N THR A 143 -52.09 30.84 -38.75
CA THR A 143 -51.81 32.00 -39.62
C THR A 143 -50.39 32.48 -39.36
N ALA A 144 -49.54 32.48 -40.39
CA ALA A 144 -48.15 32.92 -40.29
C ALA A 144 -48.04 34.38 -39.80
N ASN A 145 -47.02 34.68 -38.98
CA ASN A 145 -46.77 36.01 -38.43
C ASN A 145 -45.39 36.58 -38.85
N PRO A 146 -45.26 37.12 -40.08
CA PRO A 146 -44.01 37.71 -40.56
C PRO A 146 -43.80 39.14 -40.04
N GLY A 147 -42.55 39.50 -39.72
CA GLY A 147 -42.18 40.90 -39.45
C GLY A 147 -42.00 41.71 -40.73
N GLN A 148 -41.83 43.04 -40.63
CA GLN A 148 -41.72 43.90 -41.82
C GLN A 148 -40.88 45.18 -41.61
N PHE A 149 -39.92 45.38 -42.51
CA PHE A 149 -39.19 46.65 -42.67
C PHE A 149 -39.80 47.53 -43.76
N THR A 150 -39.68 48.85 -43.62
CA THR A 150 -40.07 49.86 -44.62
C THR A 150 -38.91 50.81 -44.89
N ILE A 151 -38.49 50.90 -46.16
CA ILE A 151 -37.50 51.86 -46.63
C ILE A 151 -38.23 53.03 -47.29
N THR A 152 -37.89 54.26 -46.91
CA THR A 152 -38.53 55.51 -47.40
C THR A 152 -37.51 56.43 -48.04
N ARG A 153 -37.86 57.10 -49.14
CA ARG A 153 -37.05 58.16 -49.77
C ARG A 153 -37.74 59.52 -49.80
N THR A 154 -36.95 60.59 -49.76
CA THR A 154 -37.34 61.98 -50.07
C THR A 154 -36.53 62.51 -51.25
N GLY A 155 -36.99 63.58 -51.92
CA GLY A 155 -36.37 64.12 -53.13
C GLY A 155 -37.09 63.68 -54.41
N SER A 156 -36.35 63.55 -55.53
CA SER A 156 -36.95 63.19 -56.81
C SER A 156 -37.42 61.74 -56.84
N THR A 157 -38.67 61.52 -57.28
CA THR A 157 -39.25 60.17 -57.47
C THR A 157 -39.30 59.73 -58.93
N SER A 158 -38.82 60.55 -59.87
CA SER A 158 -38.97 60.32 -61.31
C SER A 158 -38.30 59.03 -61.80
N ASN A 159 -37.23 58.59 -61.15
CA ASN A 159 -36.53 57.34 -61.43
C ASN A 159 -36.71 56.36 -60.26
N ALA A 160 -36.60 55.06 -60.53
CA ALA A 160 -36.49 54.06 -59.47
C ALA A 160 -35.17 54.24 -58.69
N LEU A 161 -35.16 53.86 -57.41
CA LEU A 161 -34.00 53.95 -56.52
C LEU A 161 -33.70 52.59 -55.90
N THR A 162 -32.56 52.00 -56.24
CA THR A 162 -32.06 50.79 -55.57
C THR A 162 -31.33 51.18 -54.30
N VAL A 163 -31.79 50.65 -53.17
CA VAL A 163 -31.22 50.87 -51.84
C VAL A 163 -30.57 49.57 -51.37
N ASN A 164 -29.29 49.62 -51.06
CA ASN A 164 -28.54 48.47 -50.55
C ASN A 164 -28.61 48.43 -49.02
N TYR A 165 -28.65 47.23 -48.45
CA TYR A 165 -28.69 47.03 -47.00
C TYR A 165 -27.92 45.77 -46.59
N THR A 166 -27.46 45.74 -45.35
CA THR A 166 -26.91 44.56 -44.70
C THR A 166 -27.92 43.99 -43.71
N VAL A 167 -27.80 42.69 -43.42
CA VAL A 167 -28.62 41.97 -42.45
C VAL A 167 -27.70 41.40 -41.38
N ALA A 168 -28.07 41.63 -40.12
CA ALA A 168 -27.43 41.10 -38.93
C ALA A 168 -28.52 40.70 -37.93
N GLY A 169 -28.16 40.40 -36.69
CA GLY A 169 -29.07 39.96 -35.65
C GLY A 169 -28.62 38.63 -35.04
N THR A 170 -29.46 38.07 -34.18
CA THR A 170 -29.21 36.74 -33.59
C THR A 170 -29.82 35.63 -34.43
N ALA A 171 -30.89 35.92 -35.19
CA ALA A 171 -31.54 34.95 -36.05
C ALA A 171 -30.68 34.59 -37.27
N THR A 172 -30.57 33.31 -37.52
CA THR A 172 -29.92 32.61 -38.62
C THR A 172 -30.81 32.53 -39.86
N LYS A 173 -30.34 33.16 -40.94
CA LYS A 173 -30.98 33.06 -42.26
C LYS A 173 -31.02 31.59 -42.74
N GLY A 174 -32.21 31.15 -43.14
CA GLY A 174 -32.47 29.82 -43.68
C GLY A 174 -32.87 28.79 -42.63
N THR A 175 -32.64 29.08 -41.35
CA THR A 175 -33.17 28.32 -40.21
C THR A 175 -34.41 29.04 -39.68
N ASP A 176 -34.29 30.32 -39.28
CA ASP A 176 -35.36 31.02 -38.52
C ASP A 176 -36.15 31.98 -39.42
N TYR A 177 -35.56 32.44 -40.53
CA TYR A 177 -36.28 33.21 -41.55
C TYR A 177 -35.71 33.04 -42.97
N SER A 178 -36.57 33.30 -43.96
CA SER A 178 -36.23 33.21 -45.39
C SER A 178 -35.20 34.26 -45.86
N ASN A 179 -34.53 34.01 -46.99
CA ASN A 179 -33.46 34.88 -47.49
C ASN A 179 -33.90 36.33 -47.78
N LEU A 180 -33.23 37.31 -47.14
CA LEU A 180 -33.27 38.73 -47.50
C LEU A 180 -32.14 39.05 -48.50
N THR A 181 -32.48 39.67 -49.64
CA THR A 181 -31.61 39.78 -50.83
C THR A 181 -30.44 40.77 -50.73
N GLY A 182 -30.42 41.64 -49.72
CA GLY A 182 -29.36 42.67 -49.53
C GLY A 182 -29.56 43.96 -50.33
N SER A 183 -30.62 44.03 -51.14
CA SER A 183 -31.01 45.27 -51.83
C SER A 183 -32.51 45.30 -52.08
N LEU A 184 -33.12 46.49 -52.00
CA LEU A 184 -34.52 46.73 -52.28
C LEU A 184 -34.67 47.93 -53.22
N THR A 185 -35.48 47.80 -54.26
CA THR A 185 -35.75 48.90 -55.21
C THR A 185 -37.05 49.60 -54.83
N ILE A 186 -36.98 50.91 -54.60
CA ILE A 186 -38.14 51.80 -54.55
C ILE A 186 -38.51 52.16 -56.01
N PRO A 187 -39.69 51.76 -56.53
CA PRO A 187 -40.07 52.03 -57.92
C PRO A 187 -40.17 53.53 -58.25
N ALA A 188 -40.08 53.87 -59.53
CA ALA A 188 -40.36 55.23 -60.01
C ALA A 188 -41.79 55.64 -59.62
N GLY A 189 -41.97 56.88 -59.17
CA GLY A 189 -43.23 57.39 -58.62
C GLY A 189 -43.51 57.01 -57.16
N SER A 190 -42.85 55.99 -56.60
CA SER A 190 -43.03 55.57 -55.20
C SER A 190 -42.06 56.28 -54.26
N THR A 191 -42.50 56.50 -53.01
CA THR A 191 -41.66 57.02 -51.92
C THR A 191 -41.20 55.91 -50.96
N THR A 192 -41.81 54.73 -50.99
CA THR A 192 -41.50 53.63 -50.08
C THR A 192 -41.40 52.27 -50.78
N ALA A 193 -40.72 51.33 -50.13
CA ALA A 193 -40.75 49.90 -50.43
C ALA A 193 -40.66 49.09 -49.13
N THR A 194 -41.34 47.94 -49.06
CA THR A 194 -41.37 47.07 -47.87
C THR A 194 -40.52 45.81 -48.08
N LEU A 195 -40.01 45.28 -46.98
CA LEU A 195 -39.18 44.07 -46.94
C LEU A 195 -39.70 43.16 -45.80
N PRO A 196 -40.44 42.08 -46.12
CA PRO A 196 -40.97 41.16 -45.11
C PRO A 196 -39.88 40.21 -44.57
N VAL A 197 -40.01 39.83 -43.30
CA VAL A 197 -39.21 38.79 -42.62
C VAL A 197 -40.10 37.58 -42.42
N ASN A 198 -40.10 36.66 -43.40
CA ASN A 198 -40.91 35.43 -43.29
C ASN A 198 -40.19 34.43 -42.39
N VAL A 199 -40.79 34.15 -41.23
CA VAL A 199 -40.29 33.22 -40.21
C VAL A 199 -40.48 31.77 -40.64
N ILE A 200 -39.58 30.89 -40.22
CA ILE A 200 -39.62 29.44 -40.42
C ILE A 200 -39.80 28.79 -39.04
N ASP A 201 -40.80 27.93 -38.90
CA ASP A 201 -41.10 27.16 -37.68
C ASP A 201 -40.25 25.89 -37.67
N ASP A 202 -39.50 25.63 -36.60
CA ASP A 202 -38.75 24.37 -36.46
C ASP A 202 -39.06 23.58 -35.18
N SER A 203 -38.08 22.91 -34.58
CA SER A 203 -38.26 22.08 -33.38
C SER A 203 -37.20 22.34 -32.30
N THR A 204 -36.40 23.38 -32.50
CA THR A 204 -35.23 23.72 -31.71
C THR A 204 -35.61 24.79 -30.71
N VAL A 205 -35.32 24.54 -29.42
CA VAL A 205 -35.55 25.55 -28.38
C VAL A 205 -34.41 26.56 -28.42
N GLU A 206 -34.67 27.75 -28.95
CA GLU A 206 -33.67 28.78 -29.21
C GLU A 206 -34.02 30.11 -28.51
N GLY A 207 -35.27 30.28 -28.08
CA GLY A 207 -35.76 31.51 -27.46
C GLY A 207 -36.00 32.63 -28.48
N SER A 208 -36.27 33.85 -28.02
CA SER A 208 -36.53 34.95 -28.95
C SER A 208 -35.25 35.49 -29.59
N GLU A 209 -35.28 35.66 -30.91
CA GLU A 209 -34.16 36.10 -31.72
C GLU A 209 -34.46 37.39 -32.50
N THR A 210 -33.47 37.95 -33.19
CA THR A 210 -33.61 39.24 -33.89
C THR A 210 -33.07 39.20 -35.32
N SER A 211 -33.74 39.90 -36.23
CA SER A 211 -33.22 40.29 -37.55
C SER A 211 -33.07 41.81 -37.59
N VAL A 212 -31.88 42.29 -37.91
CA VAL A 212 -31.50 43.71 -37.94
C VAL A 212 -31.06 44.10 -39.35
N VAL A 213 -31.78 45.03 -39.97
CA VAL A 213 -31.44 45.56 -41.29
C VAL A 213 -30.77 46.92 -41.15
N SER A 214 -29.66 47.14 -41.86
CA SER A 214 -28.94 48.43 -41.88
C SER A 214 -28.68 48.92 -43.30
N LEU A 215 -29.07 50.15 -43.61
CA LEU A 215 -28.89 50.77 -44.93
C LEU A 215 -27.42 51.07 -45.22
N SER A 216 -26.99 50.78 -46.45
CA SER A 216 -25.64 51.10 -46.94
C SER A 216 -25.62 52.45 -47.65
N SER A 217 -24.51 53.19 -47.51
CA SER A 217 -24.29 54.46 -48.21
C SER A 217 -24.17 54.27 -49.73
N SER A 218 -24.56 55.29 -50.50
CA SER A 218 -24.52 55.28 -51.96
C SER A 218 -24.26 56.69 -52.49
N SER A 219 -23.69 56.81 -53.68
CA SER A 219 -23.61 58.11 -54.37
C SER A 219 -24.98 58.59 -54.90
N ALA A 220 -25.98 57.71 -54.97
CA ALA A 220 -27.30 58.02 -55.48
C ALA A 220 -28.25 58.65 -54.44
N TYR A 221 -27.93 58.55 -53.15
CA TYR A 221 -28.74 59.09 -52.05
C TYR A 221 -27.91 59.31 -50.78
N THR A 222 -28.36 60.20 -49.92
CA THR A 222 -27.83 60.34 -48.55
C THR A 222 -28.66 59.52 -47.57
N LEU A 223 -28.04 58.99 -46.51
CA LEU A 223 -28.78 58.33 -45.43
C LEU A 223 -29.42 59.38 -44.51
N GLY A 224 -30.68 59.15 -44.12
CA GLY A 224 -31.37 59.98 -43.12
C GLY A 224 -31.04 59.57 -41.68
N SER A 225 -31.77 60.14 -40.72
CA SER A 225 -31.52 59.93 -39.29
C SER A 225 -31.75 58.48 -38.81
N THR A 226 -32.60 57.72 -39.51
CA THR A 226 -32.81 56.30 -39.24
C THR A 226 -32.28 55.46 -40.40
N SER A 227 -31.20 54.72 -40.14
CA SER A 227 -30.54 53.85 -41.13
C SER A 227 -30.42 52.39 -40.66
N SER A 228 -30.98 52.05 -39.50
CA SER A 228 -31.02 50.68 -38.96
C SER A 228 -32.36 50.41 -38.27
N ALA A 229 -32.88 49.19 -38.35
CA ALA A 229 -34.13 48.76 -37.70
C ALA A 229 -34.09 47.26 -37.36
N THR A 230 -34.90 46.83 -36.37
CA THR A 230 -34.91 45.47 -35.83
C THR A 230 -36.32 44.86 -35.83
N VAL A 231 -36.42 43.58 -36.24
CA VAL A 231 -37.57 42.69 -36.04
C VAL A 231 -37.18 41.62 -35.03
N THR A 232 -38.04 41.33 -34.05
CA THR A 232 -37.87 40.22 -33.09
C THR A 232 -38.69 39.03 -33.55
N ILE A 233 -38.13 37.83 -33.50
CA ILE A 233 -38.75 36.54 -33.84
C ILE A 233 -38.93 35.77 -32.52
N THR A 234 -40.15 35.37 -32.17
CA THR A 234 -40.41 34.56 -30.97
C THR A 234 -40.52 33.07 -31.31
N ASP A 235 -39.67 32.26 -30.69
CA ASP A 235 -39.70 30.79 -30.67
C ASP A 235 -40.94 30.24 -29.94
N ASN A 236 -41.49 29.14 -30.43
CA ASN A 236 -42.65 28.45 -29.85
C ASN A 236 -42.33 27.08 -29.21
N ASP A 237 -41.08 26.65 -29.26
CA ASP A 237 -40.63 25.40 -28.65
C ASP A 237 -40.29 25.57 -27.15
N VAL A 238 -40.52 24.51 -26.38
CA VAL A 238 -40.22 24.47 -24.93
C VAL A 238 -39.34 23.30 -24.56
N ALA A 239 -38.42 23.52 -23.63
CA ALA A 239 -37.54 22.47 -23.13
C ALA A 239 -38.33 21.40 -22.33
N PRO A 240 -38.00 20.10 -22.46
CA PRO A 240 -38.64 19.05 -21.68
C PRO A 240 -38.45 19.20 -20.16
N ILE A 241 -39.46 18.84 -19.38
CA ILE A 241 -39.43 18.90 -17.91
C ILE A 241 -38.74 17.64 -17.36
N ASN A 242 -37.77 17.78 -16.46
CA ASN A 242 -37.14 16.60 -15.84
C ASN A 242 -38.10 15.88 -14.89
N MET A 243 -38.30 14.58 -15.09
CA MET A 243 -39.05 13.69 -14.20
C MET A 243 -38.18 12.49 -13.83
N GLY A 244 -37.97 12.24 -12.55
CA GLY A 244 -37.24 11.05 -12.10
C GLY A 244 -38.11 9.79 -12.11
N VAL A 245 -37.47 8.64 -12.07
CA VAL A 245 -38.15 7.37 -11.79
C VAL A 245 -38.70 7.36 -10.35
N ASN A 246 -39.82 6.68 -10.11
CA ASN A 246 -40.53 6.68 -8.82
C ASN A 246 -41.10 8.05 -8.42
N GLN A 247 -41.46 8.88 -9.40
CA GLN A 247 -42.09 10.18 -9.16
C GLN A 247 -43.52 10.22 -9.68
N THR A 248 -44.32 11.13 -9.13
CA THR A 248 -45.62 11.52 -9.67
C THR A 248 -45.63 13.02 -9.87
N VAL A 249 -46.04 13.46 -11.05
CA VAL A 249 -46.19 14.86 -11.44
C VAL A 249 -47.62 15.11 -11.91
N SER A 250 -48.04 16.36 -11.80
CA SER A 250 -49.33 16.82 -12.32
C SER A 250 -49.07 17.91 -13.35
N GLY A 251 -49.86 17.93 -14.41
CA GLY A 251 -49.77 18.91 -15.50
C GLY A 251 -51.13 19.15 -16.15
N SER A 252 -51.15 19.95 -17.21
CA SER A 252 -52.36 20.18 -18.01
C SER A 252 -51.99 20.46 -19.45
N LEU A 253 -52.59 19.73 -20.38
CA LEU A 253 -52.49 20.07 -21.80
C LEU A 253 -53.30 21.35 -22.09
N SER A 254 -52.75 22.24 -22.90
CA SER A 254 -53.29 23.55 -23.22
C SER A 254 -53.08 23.90 -24.70
N THR A 255 -53.80 24.91 -25.20
CA THR A 255 -53.66 25.35 -26.60
C THR A 255 -52.36 26.10 -26.88
N THR A 256 -51.61 26.46 -25.84
CA THR A 256 -50.30 27.12 -25.95
C THR A 256 -49.15 26.14 -25.89
N ASP A 257 -49.41 24.86 -25.62
CA ASP A 257 -48.36 23.85 -25.60
C ASP A 257 -47.95 23.50 -27.04
N PRO A 258 -46.70 23.02 -27.24
CA PRO A 258 -46.23 22.63 -28.56
C PRO A 258 -47.13 21.56 -29.19
N SER A 259 -47.20 21.59 -30.52
CA SER A 259 -47.92 20.56 -31.25
C SER A 259 -47.18 19.22 -31.24
N ASN A 260 -47.91 18.12 -31.28
CA ASN A 260 -47.33 16.80 -31.43
C ASN A 260 -47.20 16.45 -32.92
N SER A 261 -45.98 16.50 -33.44
CA SER A 261 -45.67 16.14 -34.84
C SER A 261 -46.07 14.71 -35.21
N THR A 262 -46.17 13.80 -34.24
CA THR A 262 -46.60 12.41 -34.48
C THR A 262 -48.12 12.23 -34.46
N ARG A 263 -48.88 13.25 -34.05
CA ARG A 263 -50.34 13.25 -33.94
C ARG A 263 -50.90 14.63 -34.26
N THR A 264 -51.16 14.88 -35.54
CA THR A 264 -51.67 16.16 -36.06
C THR A 264 -52.89 16.65 -35.28
N GLY A 265 -52.85 17.92 -34.85
CA GLY A 265 -53.93 18.55 -34.11
C GLY A 265 -53.97 18.24 -32.61
N SER A 266 -52.97 17.55 -32.05
CA SER A 266 -52.84 17.36 -30.59
C SER A 266 -51.69 18.17 -30.01
N TYR A 267 -51.82 18.50 -28.72
CA TYR A 267 -50.82 19.20 -27.91
C TYR A 267 -49.97 18.19 -27.15
N LYS A 268 -48.74 18.55 -26.76
CA LYS A 268 -47.86 17.67 -26.00
C LYS A 268 -47.14 18.38 -24.86
N ASP A 269 -46.94 17.65 -23.78
CA ASP A 269 -45.93 17.91 -22.77
C ASP A 269 -44.87 16.80 -22.81
N ASP A 270 -43.60 17.17 -22.92
CA ASP A 270 -42.48 16.23 -22.91
C ASP A 270 -41.76 16.26 -21.55
N TYR A 271 -41.64 15.10 -20.92
CA TYR A 271 -40.89 14.91 -19.68
C TYR A 271 -39.62 14.10 -19.92
N ARG A 272 -38.46 14.66 -19.62
CA ARG A 272 -37.19 13.91 -19.67
C ARG A 272 -37.10 12.95 -18.50
N LEU A 273 -37.04 11.66 -18.78
CA LEU A 273 -36.93 10.63 -17.74
C LEU A 273 -35.49 10.56 -17.22
N THR A 274 -35.32 10.78 -15.92
CA THR A 274 -34.02 10.81 -15.23
C THR A 274 -33.95 9.71 -14.17
N GLY A 275 -32.74 9.27 -13.81
CA GLY A 275 -32.54 8.21 -12.81
C GLY A 275 -32.85 6.80 -13.29
N VAL A 276 -32.92 6.58 -14.60
CA VAL A 276 -33.13 5.24 -15.19
C VAL A 276 -31.91 4.35 -14.98
N THR A 277 -32.14 3.07 -14.71
CA THR A 277 -31.10 2.05 -14.69
C THR A 277 -31.28 1.14 -15.89
N VAL A 278 -30.24 1.00 -16.71
CA VAL A 278 -30.27 0.14 -17.91
C VAL A 278 -30.67 -1.29 -17.52
N GLY A 279 -31.61 -1.88 -18.26
CA GLY A 279 -32.12 -3.23 -17.98
C GLY A 279 -33.19 -3.30 -16.89
N GLN A 280 -33.49 -2.20 -16.17
CA GLN A 280 -34.58 -2.17 -15.19
C GLN A 280 -35.89 -1.72 -15.83
N PRO A 281 -36.96 -2.55 -15.82
CA PRO A 281 -38.25 -2.12 -16.30
C PRO A 281 -38.75 -0.86 -15.54
N VAL A 282 -39.19 0.13 -16.31
CA VAL A 282 -39.87 1.33 -15.81
C VAL A 282 -41.31 1.28 -16.29
N LYS A 283 -42.23 1.28 -15.33
CA LYS A 283 -43.67 1.41 -15.56
C LYS A 283 -44.07 2.88 -15.47
N VAL A 284 -44.83 3.36 -16.43
CA VAL A 284 -45.30 4.74 -16.55
C VAL A 284 -46.82 4.73 -16.64
N ASN A 285 -47.49 5.50 -15.79
CA ASN A 285 -48.95 5.63 -15.79
C ASN A 285 -49.34 7.10 -15.97
N LEU A 286 -50.17 7.37 -16.98
CA LEU A 286 -50.78 8.65 -17.28
C LEU A 286 -52.28 8.56 -17.00
N ASN A 287 -52.76 9.39 -16.08
CA ASN A 287 -54.17 9.45 -15.72
C ASN A 287 -54.76 10.82 -16.06
N SER A 288 -55.91 10.86 -16.75
CA SER A 288 -56.67 12.09 -16.96
C SER A 288 -58.17 11.82 -16.94
N SER A 289 -58.92 12.73 -16.31
CA SER A 289 -60.38 12.77 -16.41
C SER A 289 -60.88 13.76 -17.47
N ALA A 290 -59.99 14.56 -18.06
CA ALA A 290 -60.35 15.67 -18.94
C ALA A 290 -60.23 15.31 -20.43
N PHE A 291 -59.34 14.38 -20.78
CA PHE A 291 -59.13 13.90 -22.13
C PHE A 291 -58.80 12.41 -22.14
N ASP A 292 -58.88 11.81 -23.32
CA ASP A 292 -58.47 10.43 -23.56
C ASP A 292 -56.94 10.36 -23.70
N ALA A 293 -56.26 9.70 -22.75
CA ALA A 293 -54.82 9.81 -22.56
C ALA A 293 -54.01 8.99 -23.56
N TYR A 294 -53.03 9.63 -24.21
CA TYR A 294 -52.09 8.96 -25.10
C TYR A 294 -50.66 9.17 -24.58
N LEU A 295 -49.96 8.08 -24.31
CA LEU A 295 -48.63 8.10 -23.70
C LEU A 295 -47.60 7.56 -24.70
N GLN A 296 -46.49 8.28 -24.91
CA GLN A 296 -45.40 7.82 -25.76
C GLN A 296 -44.06 7.87 -25.00
N ILE A 297 -43.22 6.87 -25.23
CA ILE A 297 -41.80 6.91 -24.88
C ILE A 297 -41.03 7.22 -26.14
N ILE A 298 -40.22 8.28 -26.12
CA ILE A 298 -39.46 8.78 -27.26
C ILE A 298 -37.97 8.63 -26.97
N ASN A 299 -37.19 8.18 -27.95
CA ASN A 299 -35.74 8.30 -27.90
C ASN A 299 -35.37 9.74 -28.21
N GLU A 300 -34.87 10.46 -27.21
CA GLU A 300 -34.62 11.89 -27.30
C GLU A 300 -33.65 12.26 -28.42
N SER A 301 -32.61 11.46 -28.65
CA SER A 301 -31.57 11.75 -29.65
C SER A 301 -32.05 11.61 -31.10
N THR A 302 -33.10 10.81 -31.33
CA THR A 302 -33.59 10.50 -32.68
C THR A 302 -35.00 11.01 -32.94
N GLY A 303 -35.72 11.43 -31.90
CA GLY A 303 -37.15 11.78 -31.96
C GLY A 303 -38.08 10.57 -32.20
N ALA A 304 -37.54 9.35 -32.31
CA ALA A 304 -38.32 8.17 -32.64
C ALA A 304 -39.17 7.67 -31.45
N VAL A 305 -40.42 7.30 -31.72
CA VAL A 305 -41.30 6.64 -30.74
C VAL A 305 -40.79 5.21 -30.48
N VAL A 306 -40.39 4.95 -29.25
CA VAL A 306 -39.90 3.64 -28.76
C VAL A 306 -41.06 2.70 -28.48
N THR A 307 -42.05 3.19 -27.74
CA THR A 307 -43.31 2.48 -27.45
C THR A 307 -44.38 3.52 -27.12
N TYR A 308 -45.64 3.15 -27.27
CA TYR A 308 -46.77 4.00 -26.92
C TYR A 308 -47.92 3.15 -26.40
N ASN A 309 -48.84 3.77 -25.69
CA ASN A 309 -50.11 3.17 -25.32
C ASN A 309 -51.19 4.26 -25.23
N ASP A 310 -52.41 3.95 -25.67
CA ASP A 310 -53.56 4.84 -25.69
C ASP A 310 -54.67 4.48 -24.70
N ASP A 311 -54.66 3.27 -24.12
CA ASP A 311 -55.62 2.93 -23.06
C ASP A 311 -55.07 1.95 -22.02
N THR A 312 -55.70 1.93 -20.85
CA THR A 312 -55.46 0.92 -19.81
C THR A 312 -56.79 0.25 -19.55
N ASN A 313 -56.97 -0.94 -20.10
CA ASN A 313 -58.19 -1.75 -19.95
C ASN A 313 -59.47 -1.01 -20.41
N GLY A 314 -59.42 -0.23 -21.48
CA GLY A 314 -60.57 0.51 -22.03
C GLY A 314 -61.01 1.73 -21.21
N THR A 315 -60.12 2.31 -20.42
CA THR A 315 -60.33 3.59 -19.71
C THR A 315 -59.60 4.72 -20.41
N ASN A 316 -59.93 5.98 -20.09
CA ASN A 316 -59.24 7.18 -20.61
C ASN A 316 -57.81 7.38 -20.06
N ASN A 317 -57.23 6.39 -19.37
CA ASN A 317 -55.88 6.46 -18.79
C ASN A 317 -54.95 5.55 -19.58
N SER A 318 -53.65 5.84 -19.61
CA SER A 318 -52.66 5.05 -20.33
C SER A 318 -51.54 4.55 -19.40
N GLU A 319 -51.12 3.30 -19.58
CA GLU A 319 -50.09 2.64 -18.80
C GLU A 319 -49.15 1.86 -19.73
N LEU A 320 -47.83 2.02 -19.57
CA LEU A 320 -46.87 1.20 -20.29
C LEU A 320 -45.70 0.82 -19.41
N THR A 321 -44.99 -0.25 -19.78
CA THR A 321 -43.71 -0.62 -19.17
C THR A 321 -42.67 -0.78 -20.27
N PHE A 322 -41.49 -0.21 -20.09
CA PHE A 322 -40.37 -0.36 -21.02
C PHE A 322 -39.06 -0.59 -20.27
N THR A 323 -38.06 -1.14 -20.94
CA THR A 323 -36.74 -1.40 -20.36
C THR A 323 -35.71 -0.44 -20.99
N PRO A 324 -35.12 0.50 -20.23
CA PRO A 324 -34.11 1.43 -20.72
C PRO A 324 -32.89 0.72 -21.29
N GLN A 325 -32.40 1.20 -22.43
CA GLN A 325 -31.21 0.72 -23.12
C GLN A 325 -29.99 1.61 -22.82
N SER A 326 -28.80 1.04 -22.94
CA SER A 326 -27.55 1.79 -22.74
C SER A 326 -27.40 2.89 -23.79
N GLY A 327 -27.00 4.09 -23.36
CA GLY A 327 -26.73 5.22 -24.25
C GLY A 327 -27.96 5.93 -24.83
N VAL A 328 -29.17 5.60 -24.37
CA VAL A 328 -30.42 6.21 -24.85
C VAL A 328 -31.04 7.07 -23.75
N ASN A 329 -31.30 8.35 -24.05
CA ASN A 329 -32.14 9.21 -23.22
C ASN A 329 -33.59 9.11 -23.68
N TYR A 330 -34.52 9.12 -22.74
CA TYR A 330 -35.94 8.92 -23.00
C TYR A 330 -36.76 10.16 -22.61
N LEU A 331 -37.66 10.57 -23.50
CA LEU A 331 -38.76 11.49 -23.16
C LEU A 331 -40.04 10.68 -22.95
N VAL A 332 -40.81 11.04 -21.94
CA VAL A 332 -42.18 10.62 -21.70
C VAL A 332 -43.08 11.73 -22.23
N ARG A 333 -43.73 11.48 -23.36
CA ARG A 333 -44.66 12.42 -23.99
C ARG A 333 -46.08 12.16 -23.52
N VAL A 334 -46.65 13.17 -22.88
CA VAL A 334 -48.08 13.24 -22.55
C VAL A 334 -48.80 13.93 -23.70
N THR A 335 -49.79 13.29 -24.29
CA THR A 335 -50.63 13.87 -25.33
C THR A 335 -52.04 13.27 -25.25
N SER A 336 -52.96 13.76 -26.09
CA SER A 336 -54.35 13.30 -26.11
C SER A 336 -54.67 12.48 -27.37
N TYR A 337 -55.56 11.50 -27.25
CA TYR A 337 -56.04 10.69 -28.36
C TYR A 337 -57.01 11.47 -29.28
N GLY A 338 -57.78 12.41 -28.75
CA GLY A 338 -58.63 13.31 -29.54
C GLY A 338 -57.90 14.59 -29.95
N SER A 339 -57.98 14.99 -31.22
CA SER A 339 -57.44 16.29 -31.68
C SER A 339 -58.06 17.47 -30.92
N GLY A 340 -57.24 18.42 -30.49
CA GLY A 340 -57.65 19.64 -29.79
C GLY A 340 -58.01 19.45 -28.32
N SER A 341 -57.86 18.24 -27.76
CA SER A 341 -58.23 17.99 -26.36
C SER A 341 -57.20 18.57 -25.39
N THR A 342 -57.69 19.24 -24.36
CA THR A 342 -56.91 19.93 -23.32
C THR A 342 -57.44 19.55 -21.93
N GLY A 343 -56.65 19.81 -20.89
CA GLY A 343 -57.05 19.62 -19.49
C GLY A 343 -56.01 18.93 -18.62
N ALA A 344 -56.33 18.77 -17.33
CA ALA A 344 -55.39 18.29 -16.33
C ALA A 344 -55.10 16.78 -16.42
N TYR A 345 -53.90 16.39 -16.00
CA TYR A 345 -53.47 15.00 -15.89
C TYR A 345 -52.51 14.77 -14.71
N SER A 346 -52.33 13.50 -14.35
CA SER A 346 -51.28 13.03 -13.44
C SER A 346 -50.44 11.95 -14.11
N LEU A 347 -49.13 12.15 -14.15
CA LEU A 347 -48.15 11.23 -14.71
C LEU A 347 -47.31 10.64 -13.57
N SER A 348 -47.15 9.32 -13.53
CA SER A 348 -46.35 8.63 -12.52
C SER A 348 -45.39 7.63 -13.17
N THR A 349 -44.22 7.44 -12.56
CA THR A 349 -43.23 6.44 -12.96
C THR A 349 -42.92 5.54 -11.78
N THR A 350 -42.70 4.26 -12.02
CA THR A 350 -42.24 3.29 -11.00
C THR A 350 -41.20 2.35 -11.62
N SER A 351 -40.17 1.98 -10.86
CA SER A 351 -39.19 0.98 -11.27
C SER A 351 -39.06 -0.10 -10.21
N THR A 352 -39.08 -1.36 -10.66
CA THR A 352 -38.79 -2.50 -9.80
C THR A 352 -37.32 -2.85 -9.94
N SER A 353 -36.50 -2.56 -8.93
CA SER A 353 -35.13 -3.08 -8.87
C SER A 353 -35.18 -4.62 -8.71
N PRO A 354 -34.31 -5.38 -9.39
CA PRO A 354 -34.24 -6.82 -9.21
C PRO A 354 -33.62 -7.06 -7.84
N THR A 355 -34.11 -8.06 -7.13
CA THR A 355 -33.47 -8.44 -5.87
C THR A 355 -32.12 -9.06 -6.19
N ASN A 356 -31.04 -8.36 -5.86
CA ASN A 356 -29.68 -8.89 -5.93
C ASN A 356 -29.20 -9.25 -4.52
N VAL A 357 -28.51 -10.38 -4.35
CA VAL A 357 -27.94 -10.79 -3.07
C VAL A 357 -26.42 -10.95 -3.15
N SER A 358 -25.72 -10.42 -2.16
CA SER A 358 -24.27 -10.53 -2.01
C SER A 358 -23.91 -10.95 -0.59
N ILE A 359 -22.75 -11.56 -0.42
CA ILE A 359 -22.21 -11.94 0.89
C ILE A 359 -20.88 -11.24 1.14
N THR A 360 -20.63 -10.88 2.39
CA THR A 360 -19.32 -10.47 2.90
C THR A 360 -19.03 -11.21 4.21
N ALA A 361 -17.76 -11.39 4.55
CA ALA A 361 -17.37 -11.69 5.92
C ALA A 361 -17.29 -10.35 6.67
N SER A 362 -18.36 -9.99 7.37
CA SER A 362 -18.43 -8.75 8.14
C SER A 362 -17.50 -8.78 9.36
N ASP A 363 -17.20 -9.99 9.83
CA ASP A 363 -16.03 -10.27 10.64
C ASP A 363 -15.35 -11.51 10.06
N SER A 364 -14.21 -11.31 9.38
CA SER A 364 -13.45 -12.37 8.70
C SER A 364 -12.60 -13.20 9.64
N SER A 365 -12.53 -12.85 10.92
CA SER A 365 -11.69 -13.52 11.91
C SER A 365 -12.58 -14.16 12.95
N ALA A 366 -12.48 -15.47 13.10
CA ALA A 366 -13.04 -16.23 14.20
C ALA A 366 -11.89 -16.85 14.98
N ALA A 367 -12.07 -17.10 16.28
CA ALA A 367 -11.04 -17.68 17.12
C ALA A 367 -11.62 -18.62 18.15
N GLU A 368 -10.95 -19.74 18.35
CA GLU A 368 -11.11 -20.58 19.52
C GLU A 368 -10.77 -19.78 20.77
N THR A 369 -11.49 -20.04 21.86
CA THR A 369 -11.54 -19.11 22.99
C THR A 369 -11.21 -19.80 24.31
N ILE A 370 -10.00 -19.53 24.80
CA ILE A 370 -9.54 -19.93 26.13
C ILE A 370 -10.55 -19.47 27.21
N SER A 371 -10.87 -20.38 28.15
CA SER A 371 -11.74 -20.10 29.29
C SER A 371 -11.40 -18.77 29.99
N GLY A 372 -12.34 -17.82 29.94
CA GLY A 372 -12.21 -16.47 30.54
C GLY A 372 -11.97 -15.35 29.51
N GLN A 373 -11.75 -15.67 28.24
CA GLN A 373 -11.75 -14.69 27.14
C GLN A 373 -13.14 -14.51 26.52
N THR A 374 -13.33 -13.39 25.83
CA THR A 374 -14.57 -13.12 25.09
C THR A 374 -14.53 -13.87 23.77
N ALA A 375 -15.54 -14.70 23.51
CA ALA A 375 -15.59 -15.50 22.28
C ALA A 375 -15.69 -14.64 21.02
N ASN A 376 -14.93 -15.01 19.99
CA ASN A 376 -15.06 -14.42 18.66
C ASN A 376 -15.53 -15.47 17.63
N PRO A 377 -16.82 -15.52 17.29
CA PRO A 377 -17.35 -16.46 16.31
C PRO A 377 -17.11 -16.03 14.85
N GLY A 378 -16.49 -14.88 14.57
CA GLY A 378 -16.56 -14.28 13.24
C GLY A 378 -18.01 -14.10 12.74
N GLN A 379 -18.18 -13.61 11.52
CA GLN A 379 -19.53 -13.34 11.00
C GLN A 379 -19.56 -13.14 9.49
N PHE A 380 -20.53 -13.79 8.84
CA PHE A 380 -20.97 -13.41 7.50
C PHE A 380 -22.16 -12.45 7.57
N THR A 381 -22.21 -11.50 6.65
CA THR A 381 -23.39 -10.67 6.39
C THR A 381 -23.86 -10.89 4.96
N ILE A 382 -25.11 -11.34 4.81
CA ILE A 382 -25.78 -11.42 3.50
C ILE A 382 -26.60 -10.14 3.34
N THR A 383 -26.37 -9.44 2.23
CA THR A 383 -27.04 -8.19 1.88
C THR A 383 -27.90 -8.39 0.65
N ARG A 384 -29.12 -7.83 0.65
CA ARG A 384 -29.97 -7.71 -0.53
C ARG A 384 -30.14 -6.26 -0.97
N THR A 385 -30.28 -6.05 -2.27
CA THR A 385 -30.79 -4.81 -2.86
C THR A 385 -32.17 -5.06 -3.49
N GLY A 386 -32.88 -4.00 -3.87
CA GLY A 386 -34.23 -4.09 -4.43
C GLY A 386 -35.34 -4.08 -3.37
N SER A 387 -36.48 -4.70 -3.67
CA SER A 387 -37.66 -4.66 -2.79
C SER A 387 -37.41 -5.37 -1.45
N THR A 388 -37.73 -4.69 -0.34
CA THR A 388 -37.67 -5.27 1.02
C THR A 388 -39.04 -5.67 1.59
N SER A 389 -40.11 -5.46 0.83
CA SER A 389 -41.51 -5.65 1.28
C SER A 389 -41.81 -7.06 1.81
N ASN A 390 -41.19 -8.09 1.23
CA ASN A 390 -41.32 -9.47 1.69
C ASN A 390 -40.00 -9.97 2.28
N ALA A 391 -40.06 -10.99 3.16
CA ALA A 391 -38.87 -11.70 3.59
C ALA A 391 -38.24 -12.46 2.41
N LEU A 392 -36.92 -12.63 2.41
CA LEU A 392 -36.16 -13.31 1.37
C LEU A 392 -35.31 -14.43 1.97
N THR A 393 -35.58 -15.67 1.60
CA THR A 393 -34.73 -16.82 1.96
C THR A 393 -33.62 -16.97 0.92
N VAL A 394 -32.36 -16.94 1.38
CA VAL A 394 -31.16 -17.09 0.57
C VAL A 394 -30.50 -18.43 0.91
N ASN A 395 -30.28 -19.28 -0.09
CA ASN A 395 -29.62 -20.57 0.08
C ASN A 395 -28.11 -20.44 -0.12
N TYR A 396 -27.32 -21.22 0.60
CA TYR A 396 -25.86 -21.23 0.49
C TYR A 396 -25.28 -22.63 0.72
N THR A 397 -24.07 -22.85 0.19
CA THR A 397 -23.22 -24.02 0.48
C THR A 397 -22.08 -23.61 1.39
N VAL A 398 -21.56 -24.56 2.17
CA VAL A 398 -20.40 -24.36 3.05
C VAL A 398 -19.27 -25.29 2.62
N ALA A 399 -18.07 -24.74 2.50
CA ALA A 399 -16.82 -25.43 2.23
C ALA A 399 -15.72 -24.82 3.12
N GLY A 400 -14.46 -25.15 2.88
CA GLY A 400 -13.33 -24.68 3.66
C GLY A 400 -12.46 -25.84 4.14
N THR A 401 -11.47 -25.53 4.98
CA THR A 401 -10.64 -26.54 5.63
C THR A 401 -11.22 -27.00 6.97
N ALA A 402 -12.01 -26.14 7.64
CA ALA A 402 -12.66 -26.48 8.90
C ALA A 402 -13.79 -27.51 8.70
N THR A 403 -13.80 -28.51 9.58
CA THR A 403 -14.78 -29.57 9.78
C THR A 403 -15.97 -29.14 10.65
N LYS A 404 -17.15 -29.10 10.04
CA LYS A 404 -18.42 -28.88 10.75
C LYS A 404 -18.63 -29.92 11.87
N GLY A 405 -18.90 -29.42 13.07
CA GLY A 405 -19.18 -30.24 14.26
C GLY A 405 -17.95 -30.55 15.10
N THR A 406 -16.74 -30.34 14.55
CA THR A 406 -15.48 -30.32 15.30
C THR A 406 -15.12 -28.87 15.61
N ASP A 407 -14.89 -28.02 14.60
CA ASP A 407 -14.28 -26.68 14.81
C ASP A 407 -15.33 -25.56 14.78
N TYR A 408 -16.52 -25.80 14.22
CA TYR A 408 -17.65 -24.87 14.30
C TYR A 408 -19.01 -25.57 14.28
N SER A 409 -19.98 -24.92 14.93
CA SER A 409 -21.38 -25.39 15.00
C SER A 409 -22.12 -25.27 13.66
N ASN A 410 -23.28 -25.94 13.54
CA ASN A 410 -23.97 -26.15 12.27
C ASN A 410 -24.45 -24.85 11.56
N LEU A 411 -23.90 -24.59 10.36
CA LEU A 411 -24.46 -23.67 9.37
C LEU A 411 -25.54 -24.40 8.53
N THR A 412 -26.78 -23.92 8.60
CA THR A 412 -28.00 -24.64 8.15
C THR A 412 -28.22 -24.73 6.64
N GLY A 413 -27.40 -24.04 5.83
CA GLY A 413 -27.51 -24.02 4.36
C GLY A 413 -28.53 -23.02 3.80
N SER A 414 -29.24 -22.29 4.66
CA SER A 414 -30.09 -21.16 4.26
C SER A 414 -30.18 -20.10 5.34
N LEU A 415 -30.40 -18.84 4.94
CA LEU A 415 -30.60 -17.69 5.83
C LEU A 415 -31.75 -16.83 5.30
N THR A 416 -32.65 -16.40 6.18
CA THR A 416 -33.77 -15.52 5.80
C THR A 416 -33.47 -14.07 6.19
N ILE A 417 -33.49 -13.18 5.20
CA ILE A 417 -33.51 -11.72 5.41
C ILE A 417 -34.96 -11.32 5.68
N PRO A 418 -35.31 -10.79 6.87
CA PRO A 418 -36.69 -10.44 7.21
C PRO A 418 -37.30 -9.35 6.30
N ALA A 419 -38.63 -9.31 6.22
CA ALA A 419 -39.34 -8.20 5.58
C ALA A 419 -38.95 -6.87 6.24
N GLY A 420 -38.74 -5.83 5.44
CA GLY A 420 -38.23 -4.53 5.87
C GLY A 420 -36.70 -4.45 6.04
N SER A 421 -35.99 -5.58 6.15
CA SER A 421 -34.54 -5.61 6.32
C SER A 421 -33.80 -5.73 4.99
N THR A 422 -32.60 -5.13 4.91
CA THR A 422 -31.68 -5.29 3.77
C THR A 422 -30.57 -6.31 4.04
N THR A 423 -30.37 -6.72 5.29
CA THR A 423 -29.29 -7.64 5.69
C THR A 423 -29.77 -8.70 6.67
N ALA A 424 -29.03 -9.81 6.74
CA ALA A 424 -29.07 -10.78 7.82
C ALA A 424 -27.65 -11.30 8.09
N THR A 425 -27.35 -11.58 9.35
CA THR A 425 -26.03 -12.07 9.79
C THR A 425 -26.05 -13.56 10.05
N LEU A 426 -24.91 -14.20 9.83
CA LEU A 426 -24.69 -15.63 10.02
C LEU A 426 -23.35 -15.80 10.77
N PRO A 427 -23.37 -16.02 12.10
CA PRO A 427 -22.15 -16.23 12.88
C PRO A 427 -21.56 -17.63 12.64
N VAL A 428 -20.24 -17.75 12.72
CA VAL A 428 -19.52 -19.03 12.64
C VAL A 428 -19.16 -19.45 14.07
N ASN A 429 -20.13 -19.92 14.87
CA ASN A 429 -19.82 -20.21 16.28
C ASN A 429 -18.77 -21.32 16.38
N VAL A 430 -17.55 -20.93 16.70
CA VAL A 430 -16.37 -21.78 16.84
C VAL A 430 -16.56 -22.68 18.05
N ILE A 431 -16.11 -23.91 17.93
CA ILE A 431 -16.04 -24.89 19.00
C ILE A 431 -14.58 -24.92 19.43
N ASP A 432 -14.32 -24.59 20.69
CA ASP A 432 -13.00 -24.68 21.31
C ASP A 432 -12.76 -26.15 21.69
N ASP A 433 -11.66 -26.74 21.23
CA ASP A 433 -11.25 -28.08 21.64
C ASP A 433 -9.83 -28.15 22.21
N SER A 434 -9.08 -29.21 21.94
CA SER A 434 -7.71 -29.39 22.46
C SER A 434 -6.74 -29.87 21.37
N ALA A 435 -7.20 -29.91 20.12
CA ALA A 435 -6.46 -30.39 18.98
C ALA A 435 -5.66 -29.24 18.36
N VAL A 436 -4.37 -29.50 18.13
CA VAL A 436 -3.51 -28.54 17.43
C VAL A 436 -3.69 -28.73 15.94
N GLU A 437 -4.43 -27.83 15.31
CA GLU A 437 -4.90 -27.97 13.92
C GLU A 437 -4.47 -26.77 13.04
N GLY A 438 -3.92 -25.72 13.65
CA GLY A 438 -3.51 -24.50 12.95
C GLY A 438 -4.71 -23.68 12.47
N SER A 439 -4.47 -22.59 11.72
CA SER A 439 -5.60 -21.76 11.25
C SER A 439 -6.35 -22.42 10.09
N GLU A 440 -7.66 -22.50 10.23
CA GLU A 440 -8.57 -23.10 9.26
C GLU A 440 -9.53 -22.08 8.66
N THR A 441 -10.34 -22.51 7.68
CA THR A 441 -11.28 -21.62 6.98
C THR A 441 -12.67 -22.22 6.89
N SER A 442 -13.68 -21.37 7.04
CA SER A 442 -15.07 -21.62 6.64
C SER A 442 -15.42 -20.71 5.47
N VAL A 443 -15.89 -21.29 4.37
CA VAL A 443 -16.22 -20.59 3.13
C VAL A 443 -17.71 -20.78 2.83
N VAL A 444 -18.46 -19.68 2.80
CA VAL A 444 -19.89 -19.68 2.46
C VAL A 444 -20.08 -19.14 1.05
N SER A 445 -20.72 -19.94 0.18
CA SER A 445 -21.05 -19.55 -1.20
C SER A 445 -22.56 -19.53 -1.43
N LEU A 446 -23.08 -18.41 -1.90
CA LEU A 446 -24.51 -18.22 -2.20
C LEU A 446 -24.94 -19.04 -3.42
N SER A 447 -26.11 -19.66 -3.32
CA SER A 447 -26.72 -20.43 -4.41
C SER A 447 -27.70 -19.58 -5.23
N SER A 448 -27.72 -19.78 -6.55
CA SER A 448 -28.66 -19.10 -7.46
C SER A 448 -30.12 -19.49 -7.18
N SER A 449 -31.05 -18.55 -7.38
CA SER A 449 -32.49 -18.75 -7.20
C SER A 449 -33.28 -17.99 -8.28
N SER A 450 -34.52 -18.39 -8.55
CA SER A 450 -35.42 -17.58 -9.38
C SER A 450 -35.92 -16.32 -8.66
N ALA A 451 -35.78 -16.24 -7.34
CA ALA A 451 -36.23 -15.12 -6.52
C ALA A 451 -35.23 -13.95 -6.46
N TYR A 452 -33.97 -14.17 -6.85
CA TYR A 452 -32.91 -13.16 -6.79
C TYR A 452 -31.76 -13.50 -7.74
N THR A 453 -30.98 -12.49 -8.14
CA THR A 453 -29.70 -12.68 -8.84
C THR A 453 -28.53 -12.57 -7.87
N LEU A 454 -27.42 -13.27 -8.11
CA LEU A 454 -26.21 -13.13 -7.29
C LEU A 454 -25.47 -11.83 -7.65
N GLY A 455 -24.90 -11.18 -6.63
CA GLY A 455 -24.06 -9.99 -6.75
C GLY A 455 -22.62 -10.32 -7.15
N SER A 456 -21.78 -9.30 -7.20
CA SER A 456 -20.35 -9.45 -7.52
C SER A 456 -19.60 -10.30 -6.50
N THR A 457 -20.03 -10.31 -5.23
CA THR A 457 -19.53 -11.20 -4.18
C THR A 457 -20.57 -12.26 -3.84
N SER A 458 -20.39 -13.45 -4.42
CA SER A 458 -21.24 -14.63 -4.15
C SER A 458 -20.58 -15.63 -3.20
N SER A 459 -19.36 -15.39 -2.74
CA SER A 459 -18.67 -16.21 -1.74
C SER A 459 -17.88 -15.34 -0.77
N ALA A 460 -17.80 -15.75 0.49
CA ALA A 460 -17.00 -15.11 1.53
C ALA A 460 -16.29 -16.17 2.39
N THR A 461 -15.18 -15.78 3.01
CA THR A 461 -14.36 -16.66 3.85
C THR A 461 -14.19 -16.04 5.24
N VAL A 462 -14.35 -16.87 6.27
CA VAL A 462 -13.96 -16.58 7.66
C VAL A 462 -12.81 -17.53 8.00
N THR A 463 -11.74 -16.99 8.58
CA THR A 463 -10.60 -17.77 9.08
C THR A 463 -10.80 -18.03 10.57
N ILE A 464 -10.72 -19.30 10.98
CA ILE A 464 -10.78 -19.74 12.38
C ILE A 464 -9.35 -19.94 12.85
N THR A 465 -8.92 -19.17 13.84
CA THR A 465 -7.59 -19.37 14.47
C THR A 465 -7.71 -20.31 15.66
N ASP A 466 -7.02 -21.44 15.54
CA ASP A 466 -6.71 -22.38 16.62
C ASP A 466 -5.93 -21.67 17.74
N ASN A 467 -6.35 -21.89 18.99
CA ASN A 467 -5.70 -21.31 20.17
C ASN A 467 -4.71 -22.28 20.85
N ASP A 468 -4.64 -23.53 20.38
CA ASP A 468 -3.73 -24.54 20.85
C ASP A 468 -2.38 -24.42 20.13
N ALA A 469 -1.40 -23.89 20.84
CA ALA A 469 -0.03 -23.88 20.35
C ALA A 469 0.58 -25.29 20.48
N GLY A 470 0.94 -25.91 19.35
CA GLY A 470 1.70 -27.16 19.33
C GLY A 470 2.88 -27.10 20.29
N ASP A 471 2.98 -28.07 21.19
CA ASP A 471 4.04 -28.09 22.19
C ASP A 471 5.43 -28.18 21.54
N TRP A 472 6.48 -27.85 22.29
CA TRP A 472 7.86 -27.84 21.76
C TRP A 472 8.24 -29.18 21.12
N PHE A 473 7.74 -30.31 21.65
CA PHE A 473 8.00 -31.64 21.11
C PHE A 473 7.45 -31.79 19.70
N THR A 474 6.19 -31.38 19.45
CA THR A 474 5.58 -31.42 18.10
C THR A 474 6.34 -30.59 17.07
N GLN A 475 6.97 -29.51 17.51
CA GLN A 475 7.70 -28.63 16.61
C GLN A 475 9.13 -29.10 16.32
N ASN A 476 9.76 -29.84 17.23
CA ASN A 476 11.21 -30.09 17.19
C ASN A 476 11.59 -31.58 17.11
N ILE A 477 10.66 -32.49 17.38
CA ILE A 477 10.86 -33.94 17.33
C ILE A 477 9.92 -34.51 16.28
N GLN A 478 10.48 -35.11 15.24
CA GLN A 478 9.77 -35.58 14.05
C GLN A 478 9.38 -37.05 14.16
N ASP A 479 10.20 -37.84 14.86
CA ASP A 479 9.92 -39.24 15.11
C ASP A 479 8.77 -39.37 16.12
N PRO A 480 7.63 -39.98 15.76
CA PRO A 480 6.45 -40.02 16.63
C PRO A 480 6.66 -40.80 17.92
N GLY A 481 7.48 -41.87 17.89
CA GLY A 481 7.79 -42.69 19.05
C GLY A 481 8.58 -41.90 20.08
N LEU A 482 9.70 -41.30 19.63
CA LEU A 482 10.54 -40.40 20.42
C LEU A 482 9.79 -39.17 20.90
N GLN A 483 8.94 -38.57 20.07
CA GLN A 483 8.14 -37.41 20.45
C GLN A 483 7.24 -37.75 21.65
N SER A 484 6.54 -38.90 21.58
CA SER A 484 5.65 -39.36 22.64
C SER A 484 6.39 -39.63 23.94
N ILE A 485 7.48 -40.41 23.90
CA ILE A 485 8.23 -40.74 25.12
C ILE A 485 8.95 -39.51 25.68
N ALA A 486 9.64 -38.71 24.86
CA ALA A 486 10.37 -37.54 25.35
C ALA A 486 9.43 -36.53 26.00
N ARG A 487 8.23 -36.32 25.42
CA ARG A 487 7.17 -35.49 26.01
C ARG A 487 6.72 -36.03 27.37
N SER A 488 6.46 -37.33 27.44
CA SER A 488 6.00 -37.95 28.70
C SER A 488 7.06 -37.85 29.79
N ARG A 489 8.32 -38.07 29.44
CA ARG A 489 9.45 -38.07 30.37
C ARG A 489 9.76 -36.66 30.87
N ALA A 490 9.75 -35.66 29.99
CA ALA A 490 10.00 -34.27 30.34
C ALA A 490 8.78 -33.54 30.95
N SER A 491 7.75 -34.25 31.41
CA SER A 491 6.48 -33.65 31.87
C SER A 491 6.62 -32.82 33.15
N ASP A 492 7.67 -33.06 33.93
CA ASP A 492 8.05 -32.28 35.12
C ASP A 492 9.08 -31.16 34.80
N ASN A 493 9.36 -30.92 33.52
CA ASN A 493 10.40 -30.03 33.00
C ASN A 493 11.83 -30.43 33.42
N VAL A 494 12.04 -31.68 33.79
CA VAL A 494 13.36 -32.26 34.05
C VAL A 494 13.54 -33.45 33.11
N LEU A 495 14.69 -33.54 32.44
CA LEU A 495 15.13 -34.80 31.83
C LEU A 495 16.28 -35.33 32.66
N ASP A 496 15.96 -36.22 33.59
CA ASP A 496 16.95 -36.82 34.46
C ASP A 496 17.66 -38.03 33.80
N ARG A 497 18.52 -38.70 34.56
CA ARG A 497 19.28 -39.86 34.06
C ARG A 497 18.36 -40.99 33.60
N ASN A 498 17.32 -41.31 34.37
CA ASN A 498 16.42 -42.42 34.06
C ASN A 498 15.55 -42.10 32.85
N ASP A 499 15.14 -40.85 32.71
CA ASP A 499 14.43 -40.36 31.53
C ASP A 499 15.27 -40.52 30.27
N MET A 500 16.52 -40.06 30.30
CA MET A 500 17.41 -40.17 29.14
C MET A 500 17.76 -41.62 28.80
N ILE A 501 17.94 -42.50 29.80
CA ILE A 501 18.11 -43.94 29.55
C ILE A 501 16.87 -44.51 28.85
N ALA A 502 15.66 -44.15 29.29
CA ALA A 502 14.42 -44.61 28.68
C ALA A 502 14.25 -44.07 27.24
N ILE A 503 14.52 -42.79 27.02
CA ILE A 503 14.43 -42.16 25.68
C ILE A 503 15.43 -42.81 24.72
N LEU A 504 16.70 -42.95 25.12
CA LEU A 504 17.72 -43.60 24.30
C LEU A 504 17.40 -45.08 24.03
N GLY A 505 16.83 -45.75 25.04
CA GLY A 505 16.40 -47.14 24.95
C GLY A 505 15.21 -47.35 24.00
N ASP A 506 14.27 -46.41 23.93
CA ASP A 506 13.10 -46.51 23.04
C ASP A 506 13.38 -46.01 21.63
N ALA A 507 14.43 -45.20 21.42
CA ALA A 507 14.92 -44.72 20.12
C ALA A 507 15.42 -45.81 19.15
N LYS A 508 15.18 -47.09 19.45
CA LYS A 508 15.63 -48.25 18.68
C LYS A 508 14.45 -48.95 18.01
N ASP A 509 13.41 -48.19 17.68
CA ASP A 509 12.25 -48.78 17.04
C ASP A 509 12.66 -49.34 15.66
N GLY A 510 12.22 -50.55 15.32
CA GLY A 510 12.73 -51.25 14.13
C GLY A 510 14.15 -51.87 14.23
N SER A 511 14.75 -51.97 15.43
CA SER A 511 16.05 -52.64 15.71
C SER A 511 17.32 -51.91 15.23
N VAL A 512 17.19 -50.77 14.56
CA VAL A 512 18.30 -49.90 14.14
C VAL A 512 17.95 -48.46 14.44
N ILE A 513 18.95 -47.62 14.71
CA ILE A 513 18.78 -46.19 14.89
C ILE A 513 18.78 -45.52 13.52
N ASP A 514 17.68 -44.93 13.10
CA ASP A 514 17.58 -44.25 11.82
C ASP A 514 18.08 -42.78 11.87
N ALA A 515 18.02 -42.09 10.73
CA ALA A 515 18.50 -40.72 10.62
C ALA A 515 17.63 -39.70 11.37
N ASN A 516 16.31 -39.92 11.44
CA ASN A 516 15.37 -39.06 12.13
C ASN A 516 15.54 -39.23 13.64
N GLU A 517 15.61 -40.48 14.13
CA GLU A 517 15.85 -40.81 15.53
C GLU A 517 17.16 -40.19 16.02
N LEU A 518 18.26 -40.40 15.30
CA LEU A 518 19.56 -39.82 15.65
C LEU A 518 19.52 -38.28 15.67
N THR A 519 18.84 -37.66 14.70
CA THR A 519 18.68 -36.21 14.65
C THR A 519 17.87 -35.70 15.84
N ASN A 520 16.79 -36.39 16.20
CA ASN A 520 15.88 -36.02 17.29
C ASN A 520 16.55 -36.18 18.66
N LEU A 521 17.31 -37.26 18.87
CA LEU A 521 18.14 -37.44 20.06
C LEU A 521 19.16 -36.30 20.23
N ARG A 522 19.81 -35.89 19.13
CA ARG A 522 20.72 -34.73 19.14
C ARG A 522 19.96 -33.43 19.44
N THR A 523 18.75 -33.25 18.91
CA THR A 523 17.91 -32.10 19.22
C THR A 523 17.59 -32.02 20.71
N LEU A 524 17.24 -33.14 21.37
CA LEU A 524 16.99 -33.18 22.81
C LEU A 524 18.24 -32.78 23.61
N VAL A 525 19.39 -33.39 23.31
CA VAL A 525 20.66 -33.11 24.02
C VAL A 525 21.13 -31.66 23.81
N ASN A 526 21.00 -31.12 22.59
CA ASN A 526 21.37 -29.73 22.30
C ASN A 526 20.45 -28.70 22.97
N ASN A 527 19.24 -29.10 23.37
CA ASN A 527 18.27 -28.27 24.09
C ASN A 527 18.18 -28.63 25.59
N ALA A 528 19.23 -29.24 26.16
CA ALA A 528 19.29 -29.66 27.56
C ALA A 528 18.83 -28.60 28.58
N SER A 529 19.14 -27.32 28.35
CA SER A 529 18.73 -26.22 29.23
C SER A 529 17.21 -26.02 29.33
N ARG A 530 16.47 -26.38 28.28
CA ARG A 530 15.00 -26.34 28.27
C ARG A 530 14.41 -27.32 29.29
N PHE A 531 15.07 -28.45 29.48
CA PHE A 531 14.59 -29.57 30.28
C PHE A 531 15.31 -29.68 31.61
N ASN A 532 15.94 -28.59 32.10
CA ASN A 532 16.74 -28.59 33.32
C ASN A 532 17.66 -29.83 33.46
N MET A 533 18.17 -30.31 32.33
CA MET A 533 18.88 -31.59 32.28
C MET A 533 20.18 -31.44 33.07
N PRO A 534 20.46 -32.32 34.05
CA PRO A 534 21.69 -32.24 34.82
C PRO A 534 22.93 -32.30 33.93
N ASP A 535 23.98 -31.55 34.26
CA ASP A 535 25.17 -31.43 33.42
C ASP A 535 25.82 -32.79 33.13
N SER A 536 25.84 -33.70 34.11
CA SER A 536 26.29 -35.07 33.96
C SER A 536 25.47 -35.86 32.94
N VAL A 537 24.14 -35.75 33.00
CA VAL A 537 23.22 -36.43 32.07
C VAL A 537 23.40 -35.89 30.65
N ARG A 538 23.56 -34.57 30.50
CA ARG A 538 23.84 -33.92 29.22
C ARG A 538 25.16 -34.39 28.62
N VAL A 539 26.24 -34.40 29.40
CA VAL A 539 27.57 -34.83 28.93
C VAL A 539 27.56 -36.30 28.54
N LEU A 540 27.02 -37.19 29.39
CA LEU A 540 26.93 -38.62 29.09
C LEU A 540 26.06 -38.90 27.87
N SER A 541 24.90 -38.22 27.73
CA SER A 541 24.06 -38.33 26.54
C SER A 541 24.78 -37.84 25.29
N ASN A 542 25.55 -36.76 25.38
CA ASN A 542 26.34 -36.21 24.28
C ASN A 542 27.40 -37.22 23.78
N LYS A 543 28.06 -37.94 24.69
CA LYS A 543 29.00 -39.01 24.33
C LYS A 543 28.35 -40.15 23.56
N ILE A 544 27.07 -40.42 23.82
CA ILE A 544 26.28 -41.43 23.10
C ILE A 544 25.87 -40.93 21.71
N VAL A 545 25.21 -39.77 21.62
CA VAL A 545 24.49 -39.35 20.39
C VAL A 545 25.34 -38.58 19.39
N ASN A 546 26.44 -37.95 19.83
CA ASN A 546 27.34 -37.21 18.94
C ASN A 546 28.59 -38.05 18.64
N SER A 547 29.51 -38.16 19.61
CA SER A 547 30.68 -39.03 19.53
C SER A 547 31.53 -38.88 20.79
N ASP A 548 32.31 -39.91 21.10
CA ASP A 548 33.41 -39.85 22.07
C ASP A 548 34.54 -40.81 21.63
N PRO A 549 35.83 -40.43 21.76
CA PRO A 549 36.94 -41.34 21.43
C PRO A 549 36.87 -42.70 22.13
N ALA A 550 36.34 -42.75 23.36
CA ALA A 550 36.19 -43.96 24.15
C ALA A 550 35.13 -44.92 23.59
N ASN A 551 34.25 -44.47 22.69
CA ASN A 551 33.26 -45.35 22.06
C ASN A 551 33.87 -46.38 21.11
N GLN A 552 35.17 -46.29 20.79
CA GLN A 552 35.82 -47.27 19.93
C GLN A 552 35.75 -48.71 20.48
N SER A 553 35.68 -48.88 21.81
CA SER A 553 35.54 -50.19 22.44
C SER A 553 34.61 -50.22 23.64
N TYR A 554 34.06 -51.40 23.90
CA TYR A 554 33.32 -51.76 25.11
C TYR A 554 33.70 -53.18 25.52
N GLN A 555 34.19 -53.35 26.75
CA GLN A 555 34.66 -54.61 27.31
C GLN A 555 35.65 -55.35 26.39
N GLY A 556 36.60 -54.60 25.82
CA GLY A 556 37.64 -55.13 24.93
C GLY A 556 37.20 -55.48 23.50
N SER A 557 35.91 -55.30 23.18
CA SER A 557 35.36 -55.50 21.83
C SER A 557 35.17 -54.18 21.10
N SER A 558 35.24 -54.18 19.76
CA SER A 558 34.95 -52.98 18.95
C SER A 558 33.47 -52.58 19.08
N LEU A 559 33.20 -51.29 19.27
CA LEU A 559 31.84 -50.74 19.40
C LEU A 559 31.55 -49.66 18.36
N GLY A 560 32.29 -48.54 18.38
CA GLY A 560 32.13 -47.40 17.49
C GLY A 560 31.11 -46.35 17.96
N ASN A 561 31.21 -45.14 17.43
CA ASN A 561 30.24 -44.05 17.65
C ASN A 561 28.89 -44.36 17.00
N LEU A 562 27.83 -43.74 17.52
CA LEU A 562 26.48 -43.86 16.97
C LEU A 562 26.36 -43.10 15.63
N PHE A 563 25.76 -43.75 14.65
CA PHE A 563 25.43 -43.20 13.31
C PHE A 563 24.10 -43.79 12.79
N ALA A 564 23.47 -43.16 11.80
CA ALA A 564 22.24 -43.68 11.20
C ALA A 564 22.49 -45.06 10.56
N GLY A 565 21.77 -46.09 11.03
CA GLY A 565 21.98 -47.50 10.75
C GLY A 565 22.66 -48.28 11.87
N SER A 566 23.01 -47.65 13.00
CA SER A 566 23.54 -48.34 14.19
C SER A 566 22.53 -49.33 14.74
N SER A 567 22.97 -50.49 15.22
CA SER A 567 22.05 -51.48 15.80
C SER A 567 21.53 -51.06 17.17
N GLY A 568 20.35 -51.54 17.57
CA GLY A 568 19.85 -51.39 18.93
C GLY A 568 20.82 -51.95 19.99
N THR A 569 21.57 -53.02 19.66
CA THR A 569 22.64 -53.55 20.54
C THR A 569 23.79 -52.58 20.73
N GLN A 570 24.18 -51.84 19.68
CA GLN A 570 25.20 -50.80 19.80
C GLN A 570 24.72 -49.67 20.72
N MET A 571 23.46 -49.23 20.59
CA MET A 571 22.85 -48.28 21.51
C MET A 571 22.85 -48.79 22.96
N ASP A 572 22.42 -50.03 23.19
CA ASP A 572 22.38 -50.64 24.52
C ASP A 572 23.79 -50.71 25.15
N ASN A 573 24.82 -51.06 24.37
CA ASN A 573 26.21 -51.05 24.84
C ASN A 573 26.73 -49.65 25.18
N LEU A 574 26.34 -48.62 24.42
CA LEU A 574 26.67 -47.22 24.73
C LEU A 574 25.98 -46.74 26.01
N ILE A 575 24.71 -47.09 26.22
CA ILE A 575 23.98 -46.82 27.48
C ILE A 575 24.67 -47.54 28.65
N ASN A 576 25.00 -48.83 28.47
CA ASN A 576 25.69 -49.63 29.47
C ASN A 576 27.06 -49.05 29.86
N LYS A 577 27.81 -48.54 28.88
CA LYS A 577 29.09 -47.87 29.07
C LYS A 577 28.93 -46.58 29.87
N TRP A 578 28.13 -45.64 29.36
CA TRP A 578 28.13 -44.28 29.86
C TRP A 578 27.20 -44.04 31.03
N PHE A 579 26.01 -44.65 31.03
CA PHE A 579 25.05 -44.45 32.10
C PHE A 579 25.15 -45.51 33.19
N LEU A 580 25.48 -46.77 32.87
CA LEU A 580 25.49 -47.86 33.85
C LEU A 580 26.89 -48.25 34.34
N GLY A 581 27.95 -47.70 33.74
CA GLY A 581 29.33 -47.91 34.19
C GLY A 581 29.85 -49.33 34.05
N LEU A 582 29.32 -50.09 33.08
CA LEU A 582 29.65 -51.49 32.85
C LEU A 582 30.89 -51.70 31.97
N ASP A 583 31.54 -50.63 31.51
CA ASP A 583 32.80 -50.71 30.76
C ASP A 583 34.00 -50.67 31.69
N HIS A 584 34.28 -51.80 32.32
CA HIS A 584 35.30 -51.92 33.36
C HIS A 584 36.72 -51.76 32.79
N PRO A 585 37.60 -50.99 33.46
CA PRO A 585 39.02 -50.92 33.10
C PRO A 585 39.69 -52.30 33.02
N SER A 586 40.46 -52.53 31.95
CA SER A 586 41.18 -53.79 31.80
C SER A 586 42.23 -53.97 32.90
N ASN A 587 42.31 -55.18 33.45
CA ASN A 587 43.27 -55.58 34.47
C ASN A 587 43.40 -57.12 34.51
N PRO A 588 44.45 -57.67 35.13
CA PRO A 588 44.65 -59.13 35.20
C PRO A 588 43.87 -59.83 36.33
N TYR A 589 43.13 -59.08 37.16
CA TYR A 589 42.41 -59.60 38.33
C TYR A 589 40.90 -59.75 38.04
N THR A 590 40.19 -60.40 38.97
CA THR A 590 38.74 -60.58 38.84
C THR A 590 37.99 -59.43 39.49
N TYR A 591 37.00 -58.89 38.77
CA TYR A 591 36.06 -57.93 39.32
C TYR A 591 35.09 -58.60 40.29
N GLN A 592 34.98 -58.07 41.51
CA GLN A 592 34.02 -58.50 42.52
C GLN A 592 33.24 -57.32 43.08
N TYR A 593 31.99 -57.58 43.49
CA TYR A 593 31.13 -56.55 44.04
C TYR A 593 31.64 -56.03 45.38
N ALA A 594 31.87 -54.71 45.48
CA ALA A 594 32.34 -54.08 46.71
C ALA A 594 31.18 -53.61 47.61
N THR A 595 31.16 -54.11 48.85
CA THR A 595 30.26 -53.65 49.92
C THR A 595 30.85 -52.46 50.68
N GLY A 596 30.01 -51.57 51.23
CA GLY A 596 30.46 -50.40 51.99
C GLY A 596 29.71 -49.11 51.62
N SER A 597 29.98 -48.04 52.34
CA SER A 597 29.46 -46.70 52.00
C SER A 597 30.41 -45.99 51.05
N LEU A 598 29.90 -45.04 50.25
CA LEU A 598 30.76 -44.19 49.42
C LEU A 598 31.75 -43.42 50.31
N PHE A 599 31.25 -42.79 51.37
CA PHE A 599 32.03 -42.08 52.39
C PHE A 599 31.62 -42.53 53.81
N VAL A 600 32.55 -42.50 54.77
CA VAL A 600 32.31 -42.66 56.21
C VAL A 600 32.91 -41.47 56.93
N ASN A 601 32.05 -40.59 57.47
CA ASN A 601 32.43 -39.30 58.08
C ASN A 601 33.09 -38.29 57.11
N GLY A 602 32.89 -38.48 55.81
CA GLY A 602 33.37 -37.59 54.75
C GLY A 602 34.77 -37.94 54.26
N ALA A 603 35.22 -37.28 53.19
CA ALA A 603 36.52 -37.59 52.58
C ALA A 603 37.67 -37.05 53.44
N THR A 604 38.59 -37.92 53.84
CA THR A 604 39.80 -37.54 54.56
C THR A 604 41.05 -38.01 53.81
N TYR A 605 42.17 -37.29 53.96
CA TYR A 605 43.40 -37.70 53.29
C TYR A 605 43.94 -39.05 53.81
N GLN A 606 43.54 -39.45 55.02
CA GLN A 606 43.92 -40.71 55.65
C GLN A 606 43.19 -41.92 55.05
N ASP A 607 42.11 -41.69 54.29
CA ASP A 607 41.37 -42.77 53.60
C ASP A 607 42.21 -43.37 52.48
N ILE A 608 43.15 -42.59 51.92
CA ILE A 608 44.00 -43.01 50.80
C ILE A 608 44.89 -44.17 51.22
N ASN A 609 44.82 -45.27 50.47
CA ASN A 609 45.77 -46.36 50.56
C ASN A 609 45.96 -46.93 49.15
N GLN A 610 47.09 -46.56 48.55
CA GLN A 610 47.50 -47.01 47.23
C GLN A 610 47.68 -48.52 47.22
N GLY A 611 47.12 -49.15 46.19
CA GLY A 611 47.32 -50.58 45.92
C GLY A 611 48.37 -50.82 44.84
N TYR A 612 48.13 -51.87 44.06
CA TYR A 612 49.08 -52.42 43.10
C TYR A 612 49.05 -51.70 41.74
N VAL A 613 49.15 -50.37 41.73
CA VAL A 613 49.23 -49.56 40.50
C VAL A 613 50.09 -48.32 40.75
N GLY A 614 50.90 -47.93 39.77
CA GLY A 614 51.85 -46.81 39.84
C GLY A 614 51.22 -45.43 39.68
N ASP A 615 50.05 -45.17 40.28
CA ASP A 615 49.28 -43.94 40.12
C ASP A 615 49.45 -42.95 41.29
N CYS A 616 50.58 -43.03 42.01
CA CYS A 616 50.82 -42.30 43.26
C CYS A 616 50.58 -40.79 43.15
N TYR A 617 50.84 -40.19 41.98
CA TYR A 617 50.58 -38.78 41.70
C TYR A 617 49.10 -38.42 41.83
N TYR A 618 48.21 -39.31 41.37
CA TYR A 618 46.77 -39.14 41.42
C TYR A 618 46.27 -39.30 42.87
N LEU A 619 46.68 -40.37 43.56
CA LEU A 619 46.26 -40.59 44.95
C LEU A 619 46.83 -39.56 45.93
N ALA A 620 48.06 -39.10 45.73
CA ALA A 620 48.61 -37.97 46.49
C ALA A 620 47.83 -36.67 46.23
N SER A 621 47.32 -36.48 45.00
CA SER A 621 46.48 -35.32 44.66
C SER A 621 45.08 -35.42 45.28
N LEU A 622 44.49 -36.62 45.33
CA LEU A 622 43.24 -36.88 46.06
C LEU A 622 43.42 -36.64 47.57
N ALA A 623 44.50 -37.15 48.18
CA ALA A 623 44.84 -36.87 49.58
C ALA A 623 45.00 -35.36 49.83
N ALA A 624 45.77 -34.67 48.98
CA ALA A 624 45.99 -33.23 49.11
C ALA A 624 44.68 -32.43 49.01
N THR A 625 43.79 -32.84 48.12
CA THR A 625 42.47 -32.22 47.94
C THR A 625 41.56 -32.53 49.11
N ALA A 626 41.50 -33.79 49.58
CA ALA A 626 40.71 -34.17 50.75
C ALA A 626 41.18 -33.44 52.02
N LEU A 627 42.47 -33.19 52.18
CA LEU A 627 42.99 -32.40 53.31
C LEU A 627 42.47 -30.95 53.30
N ARG A 628 42.41 -30.32 52.12
CA ARG A 628 42.16 -28.87 52.00
C ARG A 628 40.71 -28.53 51.67
N SER A 629 40.05 -29.41 50.94
CA SER A 629 38.69 -29.24 50.47
C SER A 629 37.99 -30.62 50.33
N PRO A 630 37.65 -31.26 51.47
CA PRO A 630 36.87 -32.51 51.48
C PRO A 630 35.61 -32.46 50.60
N SER A 631 34.94 -31.30 50.57
CA SER A 631 33.74 -31.09 49.78
C SER A 631 34.00 -31.16 48.26
N THR A 632 35.20 -30.81 47.78
CA THR A 632 35.55 -30.97 46.36
C THR A 632 35.57 -32.44 45.95
N ILE A 633 36.04 -33.32 46.85
CA ILE A 633 35.99 -34.78 46.65
C ILE A 633 34.55 -35.29 46.73
N GLN A 634 33.79 -34.88 47.74
CA GLN A 634 32.40 -35.32 47.90
C GLN A 634 31.54 -34.92 46.69
N ASN A 635 31.66 -33.67 46.23
CA ASN A 635 30.95 -33.15 45.06
C ASN A 635 31.51 -33.69 43.73
N MET A 636 32.57 -34.51 43.75
CA MET A 636 33.04 -35.25 42.58
C MET A 636 32.09 -36.38 42.21
N PHE A 637 31.31 -36.88 43.18
CA PHE A 637 30.43 -38.03 43.01
C PHE A 637 28.97 -37.62 43.00
N ILE A 638 28.22 -38.24 42.08
CA ILE A 638 26.77 -38.26 42.06
C ILE A 638 26.37 -39.72 42.29
N ASP A 639 25.67 -39.99 43.39
CA ASP A 639 25.06 -41.29 43.64
C ASP A 639 23.79 -41.41 42.79
N ASN A 640 23.77 -42.37 41.86
CA ASN A 640 22.66 -42.55 40.94
C ASN A 640 21.49 -43.36 41.57
N GLY A 641 21.64 -43.87 42.79
CA GLY A 641 20.61 -44.63 43.51
C GLY A 641 20.43 -46.08 43.05
N ASP A 642 21.22 -46.54 42.07
CA ASP A 642 21.17 -47.88 41.48
C ASP A 642 22.49 -48.66 41.67
N ASN A 643 23.27 -48.30 42.69
CA ASN A 643 24.62 -48.80 42.94
C ASN A 643 25.66 -48.42 41.88
N THR A 644 25.38 -47.39 41.09
CA THR A 644 26.38 -46.74 40.23
C THR A 644 26.64 -45.31 40.70
N TYR A 645 27.83 -44.80 40.40
CA TYR A 645 28.26 -43.47 40.77
C TYR A 645 28.77 -42.73 39.54
N THR A 646 28.23 -41.55 39.26
CA THR A 646 28.76 -40.68 38.21
C THR A 646 29.84 -39.77 38.80
N VAL A 647 31.04 -39.82 38.23
CA VAL A 647 32.24 -39.16 38.74
C VAL A 647 32.67 -38.06 37.79
N ARG A 648 32.92 -36.87 38.33
CA ARG A 648 33.19 -35.64 37.60
C ARG A 648 34.67 -35.31 37.57
N PHE A 649 35.21 -35.03 36.39
CA PHE A 649 36.57 -34.54 36.19
C PHE A 649 36.55 -33.19 35.49
N TYR A 650 37.69 -32.51 35.48
CA TYR A 650 37.90 -31.30 34.70
C TYR A 650 39.04 -31.49 33.71
N ASN A 651 38.93 -30.91 32.53
CA ASN A 651 40.06 -30.61 31.66
C ASN A 651 39.90 -29.17 31.23
N SER A 652 40.93 -28.37 31.45
CA SER A 652 40.92 -26.97 31.01
C SER A 652 39.75 -26.14 31.57
N GLY A 653 39.22 -26.53 32.73
CA GLY A 653 38.05 -25.91 33.38
C GLY A 653 36.69 -26.40 32.87
N VAL A 654 36.65 -27.25 31.85
CA VAL A 654 35.43 -27.91 31.34
C VAL A 654 35.19 -29.19 32.12
N THR A 655 33.95 -29.47 32.49
CA THR A 655 33.56 -30.71 33.17
C THR A 655 33.44 -31.88 32.20
N ASP A 656 33.88 -33.05 32.64
CA ASP A 656 33.54 -34.33 32.04
C ASP A 656 33.08 -35.33 33.09
N TYR A 657 32.37 -36.35 32.65
CA TYR A 657 31.76 -37.34 33.50
C TYR A 657 31.96 -38.75 32.96
N VAL A 658 32.10 -39.69 33.89
CA VAL A 658 32.05 -41.14 33.66
C VAL A 658 31.20 -41.77 34.76
N THR A 659 30.44 -42.80 34.45
CA THR A 659 29.75 -43.58 35.47
C THR A 659 30.52 -44.86 35.76
N VAL A 660 30.69 -45.20 37.05
CA VAL A 660 31.28 -46.45 37.52
C VAL A 660 30.27 -47.24 38.33
N ASP A 661 30.25 -48.56 38.16
CA ASP A 661 29.59 -49.46 39.10
C ASP A 661 30.53 -49.85 40.27
N ARG A 662 30.00 -50.66 41.20
CA ARG A 662 30.70 -51.12 42.42
C ARG A 662 31.58 -52.35 42.25
N TYR A 663 31.74 -52.86 41.04
CA TYR A 663 32.66 -53.96 40.82
C TYR A 663 34.08 -53.40 40.83
N LEU A 664 34.92 -53.91 41.72
CA LEU A 664 36.34 -53.54 41.83
C LEU A 664 37.22 -54.76 41.59
N PRO A 665 38.43 -54.60 41.01
CA PRO A 665 39.38 -55.71 40.89
C PRO A 665 39.85 -56.15 42.28
N THR A 666 39.77 -57.44 42.56
CA THR A 666 40.19 -57.99 43.86
C THR A 666 41.24 -59.09 43.73
N SER A 667 42.08 -59.18 44.75
CA SER A 667 42.88 -60.35 45.06
C SER A 667 42.38 -60.93 46.38
N SER A 668 42.02 -62.21 46.40
CA SER A 668 41.49 -62.90 47.58
C SER A 668 40.33 -62.15 48.28
N GLY A 669 39.45 -61.50 47.51
CA GLY A 669 38.29 -60.77 48.03
C GLY A 669 38.55 -59.34 48.51
N THR A 670 39.80 -58.87 48.44
CA THR A 670 40.17 -57.49 48.82
C THR A 670 40.52 -56.67 47.59
N PRO A 671 40.06 -55.41 47.47
CA PRO A 671 40.49 -54.51 46.39
C PRO A 671 42.02 -54.47 46.26
N ILE A 672 42.52 -54.71 45.05
CA ILE A 672 43.97 -54.85 44.79
C ILE A 672 44.64 -53.50 44.49
N TYR A 673 43.90 -52.55 43.92
CA TYR A 673 44.33 -51.18 43.65
C TYR A 673 43.98 -50.26 44.83
N ALA A 674 43.61 -49.01 44.59
CA ALA A 674 43.29 -48.10 45.68
C ALA A 674 42.17 -48.66 46.58
N LYS A 675 42.38 -48.52 47.88
CA LYS A 675 41.47 -49.00 48.91
C LYS A 675 41.47 -48.06 50.09
N THR A 676 40.57 -48.31 51.02
CA THR A 676 40.49 -47.54 52.27
C THR A 676 40.60 -48.48 53.47
N PRO A 677 41.18 -48.03 54.60
CA PRO A 677 41.26 -48.85 55.82
C PRO A 677 39.90 -49.20 56.43
N ASN A 678 38.87 -48.38 56.19
CA ASN A 678 37.55 -48.47 56.83
C ASN A 678 36.46 -49.09 55.94
N GLY A 679 36.79 -49.55 54.73
CA GLY A 679 35.81 -50.11 53.79
C GLY A 679 34.94 -49.07 53.07
N GLU A 680 35.38 -47.82 53.04
CA GLU A 680 34.85 -46.75 52.18
C GLU A 680 35.24 -46.96 50.72
N LEU A 681 34.38 -46.54 49.80
CA LEU A 681 34.57 -46.83 48.38
C LEU A 681 35.10 -45.65 47.54
N TRP A 682 35.02 -44.42 48.03
CA TRP A 682 35.28 -43.23 47.20
C TRP A 682 36.68 -43.25 46.55
N VAL A 683 37.71 -43.74 47.24
CA VAL A 683 39.08 -43.76 46.70
C VAL A 683 39.17 -44.74 45.52
N ALA A 684 38.69 -45.97 45.71
CA ALA A 684 38.72 -47.01 44.68
C ALA A 684 37.84 -46.66 43.47
N LEU A 685 36.68 -46.02 43.72
CA LEU A 685 35.78 -45.58 42.66
C LEU A 685 36.31 -44.35 41.92
N ALA A 686 37.01 -43.43 42.60
CA ALA A 686 37.71 -42.31 41.96
C ALA A 686 38.80 -42.81 41.01
N GLU A 687 39.64 -43.73 41.48
CA GLU A 687 40.72 -44.36 40.68
C GLU A 687 40.14 -45.13 39.48
N LYS A 688 39.10 -45.94 39.68
CA LYS A 688 38.40 -46.63 38.59
C LYS A 688 37.85 -45.65 37.55
N ALA A 689 37.22 -44.58 38.00
CA ALA A 689 36.67 -43.56 37.12
C ALA A 689 37.79 -42.81 36.36
N TYR A 690 38.93 -42.57 37.00
CA TYR A 690 40.09 -41.95 36.37
C TYR A 690 40.67 -42.83 35.26
N ALA A 691 40.74 -44.15 35.47
CA ALA A 691 41.10 -45.11 34.42
C ALA A 691 40.09 -45.12 33.26
N GLN A 692 38.78 -44.98 33.52
CA GLN A 692 37.77 -44.94 32.45
C GLN A 692 37.81 -43.65 31.63
N VAL A 693 37.94 -42.50 32.30
CA VAL A 693 37.95 -41.19 31.61
C VAL A 693 39.21 -41.01 30.75
N ASN A 694 40.29 -41.75 31.07
CA ASN A 694 41.49 -41.80 30.24
C ASN A 694 41.20 -42.12 28.78
N GLN A 695 40.29 -43.06 28.54
CA GLN A 695 39.94 -43.48 27.19
C GLN A 695 39.27 -42.38 26.37
N SER A 696 38.70 -41.38 27.03
CA SER A 696 38.12 -40.21 26.36
C SER A 696 39.22 -39.23 25.89
N GLY A 697 40.49 -39.47 26.24
CA GLY A 697 41.63 -38.59 25.97
C GLY A 697 41.73 -37.39 26.91
N TRP A 698 41.08 -37.47 28.08
CA TRP A 698 40.89 -36.31 28.95
C TRP A 698 42.04 -36.02 29.93
N ILE A 699 42.93 -36.98 30.18
CA ILE A 699 43.87 -36.89 31.32
C ILE A 699 45.38 -36.93 30.97
N ASP A 700 45.76 -36.68 29.72
CA ASP A 700 47.17 -36.64 29.26
C ASP A 700 47.97 -37.91 29.63
N GLN A 701 47.37 -39.07 29.35
CA GLN A 701 47.94 -40.40 29.57
C GLN A 701 47.80 -41.25 28.29
N ASP A 702 48.00 -42.57 28.38
CA ASP A 702 48.07 -43.47 27.22
C ASP A 702 46.75 -43.63 26.43
N GLY A 703 45.64 -43.08 26.93
CA GLY A 703 44.33 -43.11 26.29
C GLY A 703 43.62 -44.46 26.36
N THR A 704 44.01 -45.37 27.26
CA THR A 704 43.39 -46.69 27.42
C THR A 704 42.43 -46.75 28.61
N ASN A 705 41.35 -47.53 28.50
CA ASN A 705 40.48 -47.87 29.65
C ASN A 705 41.15 -49.01 30.45
N SER A 706 42.21 -48.70 31.20
CA SER A 706 42.98 -49.68 31.96
C SER A 706 43.62 -49.07 33.22
N TYR A 707 43.82 -49.87 34.26
CA TYR A 707 44.57 -49.41 35.44
C TYR A 707 46.05 -49.16 35.12
N SER A 708 46.64 -49.95 34.22
CA SER A 708 48.02 -49.70 33.73
C SER A 708 48.12 -48.37 32.96
N GLY A 709 47.04 -47.92 32.34
CA GLY A 709 47.02 -46.70 31.53
C GLY A 709 47.03 -45.41 32.34
N ILE A 710 46.94 -45.49 33.67
CA ILE A 710 47.08 -44.36 34.58
C ILE A 710 48.37 -44.41 35.41
N GLU A 711 49.29 -45.33 35.10
CA GLU A 711 50.60 -45.42 35.74
C GLU A 711 51.54 -44.29 35.28
N GLY A 712 52.24 -43.68 36.24
CA GLY A 712 53.20 -42.62 35.96
C GLY A 712 52.54 -41.28 35.64
N GLY A 713 52.84 -40.24 36.41
CA GLY A 713 52.25 -38.92 36.17
C GLY A 713 52.66 -37.90 37.22
N LEU A 714 52.08 -36.69 37.12
CA LEU A 714 52.41 -35.56 37.98
C LEU A 714 51.15 -34.97 38.63
N GLY A 715 51.29 -34.49 39.88
CA GLY A 715 50.23 -33.76 40.56
C GLY A 715 49.80 -32.50 39.80
N TYR A 716 50.71 -31.92 39.01
CA TYR A 716 50.43 -30.83 38.07
C TYR A 716 49.22 -31.09 37.17
N TYR A 717 49.02 -32.32 36.70
CA TYR A 717 47.89 -32.71 35.86
C TYR A 717 46.70 -33.22 36.68
N ALA A 718 46.96 -34.05 37.70
CA ALA A 718 45.89 -34.63 38.50
C ALA A 718 45.11 -33.60 39.34
N ILE A 719 45.78 -32.60 39.94
CA ILE A 719 45.11 -31.58 40.77
C ILE A 719 44.07 -30.79 39.96
N PRO A 720 44.37 -30.26 38.76
CA PRO A 720 43.36 -29.66 37.89
C PRO A 720 42.23 -30.62 37.54
N HIS A 721 42.51 -31.90 37.24
CA HIS A 721 41.46 -32.86 36.90
C HIS A 721 40.46 -33.07 38.05
N ILE A 722 40.96 -33.09 39.29
CA ILE A 722 40.13 -33.28 40.49
C ILE A 722 39.39 -31.99 40.86
N THR A 723 40.04 -30.84 40.75
CA THR A 723 39.58 -29.59 41.39
C THR A 723 39.08 -28.51 40.43
N GLY A 724 39.41 -28.62 39.14
CA GLY A 724 39.19 -27.56 38.15
C GLY A 724 40.09 -26.32 38.33
N ARG A 725 41.01 -26.35 39.31
CA ARG A 725 41.89 -25.21 39.64
C ARG A 725 43.17 -25.24 38.85
N ILE A 726 43.66 -24.06 38.48
CA ILE A 726 44.98 -23.90 37.88
C ILE A 726 46.05 -24.32 38.89
N THR A 727 46.96 -25.18 38.45
CA THR A 727 48.07 -25.69 39.25
C THR A 727 49.38 -25.21 38.64
N SER A 728 50.31 -24.79 39.49
CA SER A 728 51.68 -24.46 39.13
C SER A 728 52.60 -25.64 39.40
N TYR A 729 53.56 -25.85 38.50
CA TYR A 729 54.63 -26.82 38.63
C TYR A 729 55.94 -26.10 38.92
N VAL A 730 56.68 -26.53 39.94
CA VAL A 730 58.00 -26.00 40.26
C VAL A 730 59.00 -27.14 40.29
N TYR A 731 59.94 -27.11 39.36
CA TYR A 731 61.05 -28.06 39.27
C TYR A 731 62.35 -27.40 39.70
N ASP A 732 63.07 -28.08 40.60
CA ASP A 732 64.41 -27.74 41.02
C ASP A 732 65.31 -28.99 40.96
N PRO A 733 66.11 -29.15 39.89
CA PRO A 733 66.98 -30.32 39.73
C PRO A 733 68.07 -30.39 40.82
N SER A 734 68.39 -29.27 41.48
CA SER A 734 69.34 -29.27 42.60
C SER A 734 68.67 -29.74 43.90
N GLY A 735 67.34 -29.87 43.89
CA GLY A 735 66.50 -30.21 45.03
C GLY A 735 65.74 -29.00 45.56
N ILE A 736 64.58 -29.20 46.20
CA ILE A 736 63.71 -28.11 46.66
C ILE A 736 64.44 -27.20 47.68
N VAL A 737 65.06 -26.10 47.23
CA VAL A 737 65.82 -25.19 48.10
C VAL A 737 64.98 -24.07 48.70
N ASN A 738 63.91 -23.63 48.01
CA ASN A 738 63.06 -22.53 48.47
C ASN A 738 61.87 -23.03 49.32
N THR A 739 62.17 -23.53 50.51
CA THR A 739 61.14 -24.05 51.43
C THR A 739 60.19 -22.98 51.95
N ASN A 740 60.56 -21.70 51.93
CA ASN A 740 59.69 -20.59 52.32
C ASN A 740 58.48 -20.44 51.39
N ALA A 741 58.66 -20.66 50.08
CA ALA A 741 57.55 -20.63 49.12
C ALA A 741 56.53 -21.73 49.43
N ILE A 742 57.00 -22.94 49.78
CA ILE A 742 56.16 -24.07 50.17
C ILE A 742 55.42 -23.80 51.47
N ILE A 743 56.10 -23.25 52.49
CA ILE A 743 55.47 -22.87 53.76
C ILE A 743 54.37 -21.83 53.53
N ASN A 744 54.64 -20.81 52.71
CA ASN A 744 53.65 -19.79 52.39
C ASN A 744 52.45 -20.36 51.63
N ALA A 745 52.67 -21.22 50.63
CA ALA A 745 51.59 -21.91 49.92
C ALA A 745 50.77 -22.81 50.88
N PHE A 746 51.44 -23.55 51.77
CA PHE A 746 50.76 -24.39 52.75
C PHE A 746 49.92 -23.57 53.73
N ASN A 747 50.46 -22.47 54.24
CA ASN A 747 49.75 -21.60 55.19
C ASN A 747 48.58 -20.83 54.55
N THR A 748 48.64 -20.59 53.25
CA THR A 748 47.54 -19.98 52.48
C THR A 748 46.51 -21.00 51.99
N GLY A 749 46.58 -22.25 52.46
CA GLY A 749 45.58 -23.28 52.19
C GLY A 749 45.66 -23.89 50.79
N LYS A 750 46.81 -23.79 50.11
CA LYS A 750 46.99 -24.45 48.81
C LYS A 750 46.97 -25.97 48.94
N ILE A 751 46.46 -26.63 47.91
CA ILE A 751 46.63 -28.07 47.68
C ILE A 751 48.06 -28.25 47.16
N ILE A 752 48.84 -29.12 47.79
CA ILE A 752 50.28 -29.27 47.52
C ILE A 752 50.66 -30.75 47.46
N THR A 753 51.30 -31.14 46.36
CA THR A 753 52.01 -32.41 46.20
C THR A 753 53.51 -32.14 46.02
N VAL A 754 54.35 -33.08 46.46
CA VAL A 754 55.81 -33.02 46.30
C VAL A 754 56.30 -34.35 45.73
N GLY A 755 57.27 -34.29 44.82
CA GLY A 755 57.85 -35.47 44.19
C GLY A 755 59.27 -35.73 44.62
N SER A 756 59.57 -36.98 44.95
CA SER A 756 60.92 -37.39 45.33
C SER A 756 61.77 -37.67 44.09
N LYS A 757 63.07 -37.40 44.24
CA LYS A 757 64.08 -37.73 43.22
C LYS A 757 64.10 -39.24 42.97
N PRO A 758 64.53 -39.70 41.77
CA PRO A 758 64.85 -41.11 41.54
C PRO A 758 65.97 -41.64 42.44
N SER A 759 66.81 -40.76 43.00
CA SER A 759 67.85 -41.09 43.97
C SER A 759 67.70 -40.22 45.21
N VAL A 760 67.33 -40.84 46.33
CA VAL A 760 67.00 -40.14 47.60
C VAL A 760 68.08 -40.38 48.66
N VAL A 761 68.28 -39.39 49.52
CA VAL A 761 69.26 -39.47 50.63
C VAL A 761 68.60 -39.97 51.91
N ALA A 762 67.32 -39.66 52.12
CA ALA A 762 66.58 -40.09 53.30
C ALA A 762 66.03 -41.52 53.11
N SER A 763 66.46 -42.46 53.94
CA SER A 763 66.11 -43.90 53.83
C SER A 763 64.62 -44.19 54.00
N ASN A 764 63.86 -43.29 54.62
CA ASN A 764 62.41 -43.38 54.79
C ASN A 764 61.61 -42.81 53.61
N VAL A 765 62.25 -42.21 52.60
CA VAL A 765 61.61 -41.72 51.37
C VAL A 765 61.65 -42.82 50.30
N VAL A 766 60.57 -42.93 49.53
CA VAL A 766 60.45 -43.77 48.34
C VAL A 766 61.01 -42.97 47.16
N PRO A 767 61.97 -43.48 46.37
CA PRO A 767 62.46 -42.78 45.19
C PRO A 767 61.43 -42.68 44.07
N GLY A 768 61.37 -41.56 43.35
CA GLY A 768 60.48 -41.38 42.20
C GLY A 768 58.98 -41.41 42.53
N HIS A 769 58.60 -40.94 43.72
CA HIS A 769 57.27 -41.12 44.30
C HIS A 769 56.62 -39.79 44.70
N ALA A 770 55.30 -39.70 44.56
CA ALA A 770 54.53 -38.52 44.93
C ALA A 770 54.04 -38.58 46.39
N TYR A 771 54.10 -37.44 47.07
CA TYR A 771 53.66 -37.28 48.45
C TYR A 771 52.75 -36.06 48.60
N THR A 772 51.85 -36.10 49.58
CA THR A 772 51.04 -34.95 49.98
C THR A 772 51.73 -34.19 51.11
N LEU A 773 51.81 -32.86 51.03
CA LEU A 773 52.22 -32.06 52.18
C LEU A 773 51.02 -31.85 53.13
N VAL A 774 51.07 -32.44 54.31
CA VAL A 774 49.96 -32.43 55.28
C VAL A 774 50.20 -31.56 56.52
N GLY A 775 51.43 -31.10 56.74
CA GLY A 775 51.77 -30.28 57.90
C GLY A 775 53.10 -29.54 57.79
N TYR A 776 53.20 -28.43 58.51
CA TYR A 776 54.47 -27.78 58.82
C TYR A 776 54.46 -27.31 60.28
N ASN A 777 55.45 -27.72 61.06
CA ASN A 777 55.62 -27.31 62.45
C ASN A 777 56.72 -26.24 62.54
N SER A 778 56.33 -25.00 62.82
CA SER A 778 57.26 -23.87 62.90
C SER A 778 58.23 -23.96 64.08
N SER A 779 57.87 -24.64 65.16
CA SER A 779 58.71 -24.81 66.35
C SER A 779 59.83 -25.83 66.11
N THR A 780 59.54 -26.91 65.37
CA THR A 780 60.55 -27.93 65.03
C THR A 780 61.17 -27.75 63.64
N GLN A 781 60.64 -26.82 62.83
CA GLN A 781 61.01 -26.57 61.43
C GLN A 781 60.92 -27.85 60.56
N GLN A 782 59.91 -28.68 60.83
CA GLN A 782 59.71 -29.95 60.12
C GLN A 782 58.43 -29.91 59.27
N PHE A 783 58.57 -30.47 58.06
CA PHE A 783 57.49 -30.76 57.13
C PHE A 783 56.95 -32.16 57.41
N THR A 784 55.62 -32.28 57.48
CA THR A 784 54.93 -33.56 57.55
C THR A 784 54.43 -33.92 56.15
N LEU A 785 55.03 -34.94 55.54
CA LEU A 785 54.57 -35.50 54.28
C LEU A 785 53.77 -36.77 54.53
N TYR A 786 52.71 -36.97 53.76
CA TYR A 786 51.91 -38.18 53.76
C TYR A 786 52.21 -39.00 52.50
N ASN A 787 52.50 -40.28 52.72
CA ASN A 787 52.75 -41.27 51.68
C ASN A 787 51.40 -41.86 51.24
N PRO A 788 51.02 -41.79 49.96
CA PRO A 788 49.76 -42.37 49.47
C PRO A 788 49.65 -43.89 49.65
N TRP A 789 50.74 -44.60 50.01
CA TRP A 789 50.69 -46.00 50.46
C TRP A 789 49.88 -46.22 51.76
N GLY A 790 49.40 -45.14 52.39
CA GLY A 790 48.48 -45.17 53.52
C GLY A 790 49.16 -44.93 54.86
N MET A 791 48.36 -44.70 55.91
CA MET A 791 48.85 -44.35 57.26
C MET A 791 49.83 -45.37 57.86
N ASN A 792 49.68 -46.65 57.50
CA ASN A 792 50.55 -47.73 57.98
C ASN A 792 51.85 -47.86 57.18
N GLY A 793 52.00 -47.11 56.07
CA GLY A 793 53.14 -47.21 55.18
C GLY A 793 53.15 -48.50 54.34
N GLY A 794 54.31 -48.78 53.76
CA GLY A 794 54.53 -49.94 52.88
C GLY A 794 55.99 -50.33 52.80
N TYR A 795 56.30 -51.27 51.91
CA TYR A 795 57.66 -51.72 51.65
C TYR A 795 58.01 -51.40 50.20
N ASP A 796 59.22 -50.90 49.97
CA ASP A 796 59.74 -50.71 48.61
C ASP A 796 60.23 -52.04 48.00
N ASN A 797 60.70 -51.99 46.75
CA ASN A 797 61.19 -53.13 45.98
C ASN A 797 62.36 -53.86 46.64
N ASN A 798 63.06 -53.20 47.57
CA ASN A 798 64.20 -53.75 48.29
C ASN A 798 63.79 -54.30 49.66
N GLY A 799 62.49 -54.39 49.95
CA GLY A 799 61.97 -54.82 51.25
C GLY A 799 62.19 -53.81 52.37
N THR A 800 62.49 -52.55 52.05
CA THR A 800 62.69 -51.51 53.06
C THR A 800 61.36 -50.87 53.44
N PHE A 801 61.05 -50.84 54.74
CA PHE A 801 59.85 -50.19 55.24
C PHE A 801 59.89 -48.67 55.03
N LYS A 802 58.77 -48.12 54.54
CA LYS A 802 58.55 -46.70 54.27
C LYS A 802 57.31 -46.25 55.02
N PRO A 803 57.42 -45.31 55.96
CA PRO A 803 56.30 -44.91 56.81
C PRO A 803 55.22 -44.16 56.02
N GLY A 804 53.98 -44.24 56.51
CA GLY A 804 52.84 -43.49 55.99
C GLY A 804 52.93 -41.98 56.19
N GLN A 805 53.70 -41.55 57.19
CA GLN A 805 53.97 -40.14 57.48
C GLN A 805 55.46 -39.92 57.72
N LEU A 806 56.01 -38.89 57.08
CA LEU A 806 57.42 -38.52 57.16
C LEU A 806 57.54 -37.15 57.81
N GLN A 807 58.42 -37.02 58.80
CA GLN A 807 58.84 -35.73 59.33
C GLN A 807 60.22 -35.38 58.79
N LEU A 808 60.30 -34.36 57.95
CA LEU A 808 61.52 -33.97 57.25
C LEU A 808 61.91 -32.54 57.60
N THR A 809 63.19 -32.31 57.88
CA THR A 809 63.76 -30.95 57.91
C THR A 809 63.81 -30.36 56.51
N ALA A 810 63.96 -29.04 56.39
CA ALA A 810 64.17 -28.36 55.10
C ALA A 810 65.35 -28.96 54.30
N SER A 811 66.44 -29.34 54.99
CA SER A 811 67.60 -29.97 54.35
C SER A 811 67.28 -31.35 53.79
N GLN A 812 66.50 -32.17 54.50
CA GLN A 812 66.13 -33.51 54.03
C GLN A 812 65.13 -33.44 52.86
N LEU A 813 64.19 -32.49 52.92
CA LEU A 813 63.27 -32.20 51.83
C LEU A 813 64.04 -31.79 50.57
N SER A 814 64.93 -30.80 50.69
CA SER A 814 65.78 -30.34 49.57
C SER A 814 66.63 -31.47 48.97
N GLN A 815 67.23 -32.33 49.80
CA GLN A 815 68.08 -33.40 49.28
C GLN A 815 67.32 -34.51 48.58
N SER A 816 66.07 -34.79 48.99
CA SER A 816 65.32 -35.98 48.54
C SER A 816 64.20 -35.67 47.53
N PHE A 817 63.84 -34.40 47.33
CA PHE A 817 62.73 -33.96 46.47
C PHE A 817 63.20 -32.91 45.48
N ASP A 818 62.71 -32.95 44.25
CA ASP A 818 63.12 -32.09 43.13
C ASP A 818 61.95 -31.38 42.44
N TYR A 819 60.69 -31.70 42.78
CA TYR A 819 59.56 -30.90 42.33
C TYR A 819 58.42 -30.82 43.33
N TRP A 820 57.59 -29.81 43.15
CA TRP A 820 56.32 -29.68 43.87
C TRP A 820 55.29 -28.96 43.03
N ASP A 821 54.03 -29.32 43.25
CA ASP A 821 52.86 -28.79 42.57
C ASP A 821 51.99 -28.06 43.57
N TYR A 822 51.35 -26.97 43.16
CA TYR A 822 50.40 -26.28 44.02
C TYR A 822 49.31 -25.50 43.26
N THR A 823 48.11 -25.44 43.83
CA THR A 823 47.03 -24.60 43.27
C THR A 823 47.36 -23.11 43.36
N THR A 824 47.07 -22.33 42.33
CA THR A 824 47.28 -20.87 42.32
C THR A 824 46.12 -20.10 42.97
N ASP A 825 46.28 -18.78 43.15
CA ASP A 825 45.23 -17.87 43.68
C ASP A 825 44.18 -17.47 42.64
N ASN A 826 44.46 -17.68 41.35
CA ASN A 826 43.54 -17.32 40.29
C ASN A 826 42.46 -18.41 40.14
N GLY A 827 41.20 -17.99 40.04
CA GLY A 827 40.09 -18.85 39.61
C GLY A 827 40.31 -19.45 38.21
N LEU A 828 39.27 -20.12 37.68
CA LEU A 828 39.26 -20.91 36.43
C LEU A 828 40.17 -20.36 35.28
N PRO A 829 40.78 -21.23 34.45
CA PRO A 829 41.98 -20.97 33.65
C PRO A 829 42.03 -19.67 32.82
N GLN A 830 43.17 -18.96 32.88
CA GLN A 830 43.70 -18.16 31.77
C GLN A 830 45.06 -18.73 31.35
N TYR A 831 45.19 -19.10 30.08
CA TYR A 831 46.38 -19.74 29.51
C TYR A 831 47.49 -18.74 29.22
N GLY A 832 48.68 -19.00 29.76
CA GLY A 832 49.93 -18.29 29.48
C GLY A 832 51.09 -19.29 29.41
N SER A 833 51.98 -19.06 28.45
CA SER A 833 52.95 -19.97 27.86
C SER A 833 54.09 -20.50 28.76
N SER A 834 54.41 -21.79 28.55
CA SER A 834 55.76 -22.39 28.46
C SER A 834 56.72 -22.25 29.66
N THR A 835 56.95 -23.38 30.33
CA THR A 835 58.28 -23.81 30.78
C THR A 835 58.42 -25.33 30.56
N THR A 836 59.54 -25.75 29.98
CA THR A 836 59.91 -27.13 29.65
C THR A 836 59.70 -28.10 30.82
N LEU A 837 58.86 -29.12 30.58
CA LEU A 837 58.65 -30.27 31.46
C LEU A 837 59.88 -31.22 31.44
N PRO A 838 60.28 -31.85 32.55
CA PRO A 838 61.30 -32.90 32.54
C PRO A 838 60.80 -34.17 31.83
N PRO A 839 61.69 -35.13 31.49
CA PRO A 839 61.28 -36.42 30.97
C PRO A 839 60.34 -37.11 31.96
N GLU A 840 59.20 -37.59 31.44
CA GLU A 840 58.21 -38.41 32.14
C GLU A 840 58.91 -39.42 33.06
N LEU A 841 58.38 -39.60 34.28
CA LEU A 841 58.79 -40.69 35.18
C LEU A 841 58.34 -42.03 34.57
N TYR A 842 59.05 -42.46 33.52
CA TYR A 842 58.88 -43.72 32.83
C TYR A 842 59.58 -44.82 33.63
N GLN A 843 58.96 -45.32 34.71
CA GLN A 843 59.15 -46.72 35.12
C GLN A 843 57.87 -47.28 35.74
N PRO A 844 57.35 -48.42 35.24
CA PRO A 844 56.32 -49.16 35.94
C PRO A 844 56.92 -49.70 37.24
N GLU A 845 56.40 -49.27 38.38
CA GLU A 845 56.70 -49.93 39.65
C GLU A 845 56.03 -51.32 39.65
N ASN A 846 56.74 -52.33 39.13
CA ASN A 846 56.43 -53.73 39.44
C ASN A 846 56.83 -54.02 40.90
N LEU A 847 56.01 -53.60 41.85
CA LEU A 847 56.22 -53.75 43.29
C LEU A 847 55.41 -54.91 43.84
N VAL A 848 56.00 -56.11 43.91
CA VAL A 848 55.42 -57.29 44.59
C VAL A 848 55.22 -56.98 46.08
N LYS A 849 53.95 -56.94 46.53
CA LYS A 849 53.60 -57.09 47.94
C LYS A 849 53.19 -58.55 48.14
N ASP A 850 54.00 -59.32 48.86
CA ASP A 850 53.60 -60.65 49.32
C ASP A 850 52.32 -60.52 50.17
N GLU A 851 51.43 -61.51 49.97
CA GLU A 851 50.02 -61.63 50.39
C GLU A 851 49.63 -61.07 51.77
#